data_AF-A0A5A7NQ54-F1
#
_entry.id   AF-A0A5A7NQ54-F1
#
_cell.length_a   1.000
_cell.length_b   1.000
_cell.length_c   1.000
_cell.angle_alpha   90.00
_cell.angle_beta   90.00
_cell.angle_gamma   90.00
#
_symmetry.space_group_name_H-M   'P 1'
#
loop_
_entity.id
_entity.type
_entity.pdbx_description
1 polymer ?
#
loop_
_entity_poly.entity_id
_entity_poly.type
_entity_poly.pdbx_seq_one_letter_code
_entity_poly.pdbx_strand_id
1 'polypeptide(L)'
;MKAEDADRTAFGPGTPLGAVIGRDAYAKLRKGFGYELVGDLLDHFPNRYLEVGELTAIATLPLGEDVTIVAEVDTITQRRMHTRRGMLVEVVVKDAFGPEQAHLRMTFFNGYQALKDLHAGTVAMFSGRVTRYREHLELTHPQYAVLESAADAEPRPIPVYPSTGKLANDAIRKSVLLALSGVDEAGWPDPVPPELLRRRRLLGRAAAYRAIHHPHQLRDAHRALRRFRYDEALLLQLAIAQRRAHRRGQPAVPRPAASGGLLERFDAALPFRLTPGQRATGEEIAADLAGTHPMNRLLQGDVGSGKTLVALRAMLQVIDAGGQAALLAPTEVLAAQHHQSITRALGPLAAAGMLGGDEGGTRVDLLTGSMSAARRREVLLRVASGETGIVVGTHALLSEHLQFAELGLVVVDEQHRFGVEQRDALRAKAGATPHMLVMTATPIPRTVAMTVFGDLEVSILEGLPAGRAPINTHVVPLAKPKYRTRLFELMREEVARGHQVYVVVPRITEASGEDDGGSAAGAASAAGTGGAEAAGSGAAAAKVPRDTVEAMMARLRAMPLMEGVRVGELHGRLATEDKARTMADFEAGRIDILVSTTVIEVGVDVHNATLMAVVDADAFGISQLHQLRGRVGRGGLHGTCLLATWLEEGHPSRARLDAVAATRDGFALAEEDLKQRREGDILGSSQSGRKSTLKVLRVIQDADLIAAAREDAEAIVDGPGGLEAHPALARAVRDWVDEDMQAFLERG
;
A
#
# COMPACT_ATOMS: atom_id res chain seq x y z
N MET A 1 48.46 -19.91 -20.42
CA MET A 1 49.39 -18.89 -19.88
C MET A 1 50.11 -18.21 -21.05
N LYS A 2 49.52 -17.15 -21.60
CA LYS A 2 50.18 -16.13 -22.44
C LYS A 2 49.23 -14.92 -22.54
N ALA A 3 49.70 -13.80 -22.02
CA ALA A 3 49.19 -12.43 -22.16
C ALA A 3 47.80 -12.12 -21.57
N GLU A 4 47.70 -12.32 -20.24
CA GLU A 4 47.01 -11.38 -19.34
C GLU A 4 47.84 -10.09 -19.28
N ASP A 5 47.34 -8.98 -19.84
CA ASP A 5 47.66 -7.58 -19.47
C ASP A 5 47.00 -6.61 -20.46
N ALA A 6 45.70 -6.78 -20.70
CA ALA A 6 44.90 -5.72 -21.30
C ALA A 6 44.47 -4.78 -20.17
N ASP A 7 45.25 -3.71 -20.01
CA ASP A 7 44.94 -2.44 -19.34
C ASP A 7 43.48 -2.35 -18.86
N ARG A 8 43.22 -2.83 -17.63
CA ARG A 8 41.92 -2.68 -16.97
C ARG A 8 41.77 -1.20 -16.66
N THR A 9 41.20 -0.45 -17.62
CA THR A 9 40.80 0.93 -17.40
C THR A 9 39.89 0.92 -16.18
N ALA A 10 40.34 1.49 -15.05
CA ALA A 10 39.53 1.50 -13.84
C ALA A 10 38.27 2.32 -14.10
N PHE A 11 37.12 1.66 -14.22
CA PHE A 11 35.83 2.32 -14.38
C PHE A 11 34.92 2.02 -13.18
N GLY A 12 34.26 3.08 -12.70
CA GLY A 12 33.40 3.05 -11.53
C GLY A 12 31.92 3.14 -11.90
N PRO A 13 31.01 3.22 -10.91
CA PRO A 13 29.58 3.32 -11.15
C PRO A 13 29.19 4.53 -12.01
N GLY A 14 29.92 5.65 -11.89
CA GLY A 14 29.67 6.88 -12.64
C GLY A 14 30.32 6.95 -14.03
N THR A 15 30.97 5.88 -14.50
CA THR A 15 31.58 5.87 -15.84
C THR A 15 30.48 5.84 -16.92
N PRO A 16 30.58 6.64 -18.00
CA PRO A 16 29.65 6.58 -19.11
C PRO A 16 29.60 5.20 -19.75
N LEU A 17 28.40 4.63 -19.89
CA LEU A 17 28.20 3.28 -20.37
C LEU A 17 28.75 3.06 -21.79
N GLY A 18 28.63 4.08 -22.66
CA GLY A 18 29.16 4.03 -24.02
C GLY A 18 30.68 3.96 -24.15
N ALA A 19 31.43 4.17 -23.06
CA ALA A 19 32.88 3.95 -23.01
C ALA A 19 33.26 2.48 -22.73
N VAL A 20 32.33 1.71 -22.15
CA VAL A 20 32.56 0.31 -21.74
C VAL A 20 31.95 -0.67 -22.72
N ILE A 21 30.76 -0.38 -23.26
CA ILE A 21 30.05 -1.28 -24.18
C ILE A 21 30.01 -0.73 -25.61
N GLY A 22 29.85 -1.62 -26.60
CA GLY A 22 29.78 -1.22 -28.01
C GLY A 22 28.66 -0.22 -28.33
N ARG A 23 28.91 0.70 -29.28
CA ARG A 23 28.00 1.82 -29.64
C ARG A 23 26.55 1.40 -29.92
N ASP A 24 26.36 0.27 -30.61
CA ASP A 24 25.02 -0.24 -30.94
C ASP A 24 24.27 -0.76 -29.70
N ALA A 25 24.96 -1.50 -28.82
CA ALA A 25 24.40 -1.97 -27.56
C ALA A 25 24.03 -0.79 -26.64
N TYR A 26 24.91 0.22 -26.56
CA TYR A 26 24.66 1.46 -25.82
C TYR A 26 23.43 2.21 -26.35
N ALA A 27 23.31 2.41 -27.66
CA ALA A 27 22.16 3.09 -28.26
C ALA A 27 20.83 2.37 -27.96
N LYS A 28 20.84 1.02 -27.96
CA LYS A 28 19.67 0.22 -27.64
C LYS A 28 19.31 0.24 -26.16
N LEU A 29 20.29 0.14 -25.26
CA LEU A 29 20.07 0.21 -23.80
C LEU A 29 19.59 1.59 -23.38
N ARG A 30 20.20 2.66 -23.90
CA ARG A 30 19.76 4.04 -23.67
C ARG A 30 18.33 4.27 -24.16
N LYS A 31 18.00 3.83 -25.38
CA LYS A 31 16.65 3.99 -25.94
C LYS A 31 15.59 3.11 -25.26
N GLY A 32 15.96 1.91 -24.82
CA GLY A 32 15.04 0.94 -24.22
C GLY A 32 14.78 1.17 -22.74
N PHE A 33 15.81 1.57 -21.98
CA PHE A 33 15.76 1.64 -20.51
C PHE A 33 16.17 2.99 -19.93
N GLY A 34 16.84 3.84 -20.72
CA GLY A 34 17.37 5.13 -20.28
C GLY A 34 18.74 5.06 -19.60
N TYR A 35 19.47 3.94 -19.72
CA TYR A 35 20.74 3.75 -19.03
C TYR A 35 21.88 4.53 -19.70
N GLU A 36 22.58 5.33 -18.92
CA GLU A 36 23.68 6.18 -19.38
C GLU A 36 25.02 5.85 -18.69
N LEU A 37 24.97 5.27 -17.49
CA LEU A 37 26.13 4.94 -16.66
C LEU A 37 26.32 3.42 -16.51
N VAL A 38 27.53 2.99 -16.16
CA VAL A 38 27.83 1.58 -15.84
C VAL A 38 27.00 1.09 -14.65
N GLY A 39 26.80 1.95 -13.63
CA GLY A 39 25.93 1.66 -12.49
C GLY A 39 24.49 1.35 -12.89
N ASP A 40 23.93 2.09 -13.85
CA ASP A 40 22.56 1.87 -14.33
C ASP A 40 22.37 0.47 -14.93
N LEU A 41 23.38 -0.01 -15.66
CA LEU A 41 23.36 -1.34 -16.26
C LEU A 41 23.55 -2.45 -15.23
N LEU A 42 24.39 -2.25 -14.21
CA LEU A 42 24.56 -3.22 -13.12
C LEU A 42 23.39 -3.22 -12.13
N ASP A 43 22.62 -2.14 -12.03
CA ASP A 43 21.36 -2.17 -11.27
C ASP A 43 20.20 -2.83 -12.05
N HIS A 44 20.44 -3.25 -13.30
CA HIS A 44 19.46 -4.02 -14.08
C HIS A 44 19.46 -5.49 -13.70
N PHE A 45 18.80 -5.82 -12.59
CA PHE A 45 18.86 -7.16 -12.03
C PHE A 45 18.06 -8.22 -12.82
N PRO A 46 18.50 -9.49 -12.81
CA PRO A 46 17.73 -10.59 -13.37
C PRO A 46 16.40 -10.78 -12.63
N ASN A 47 15.33 -11.11 -13.34
CA ASN A 47 14.04 -11.43 -12.70
C ASN A 47 13.89 -12.93 -12.38
N ARG A 48 14.70 -13.78 -13.01
CA ARG A 48 14.78 -15.22 -12.78
C ARG A 48 16.15 -15.75 -13.18
N TYR A 49 16.45 -16.96 -12.73
CA TYR A 49 17.65 -17.71 -13.10
C TYR A 49 17.22 -19.06 -13.66
N LEU A 50 17.84 -19.48 -14.76
CA LEU A 50 17.68 -20.81 -15.31
C LEU A 50 18.74 -21.72 -14.68
N GLU A 51 18.32 -22.76 -13.97
CA GLU A 51 19.25 -23.78 -13.49
C GLU A 51 19.70 -24.65 -14.66
N VAL A 52 21.01 -24.78 -14.80
CA VAL A 52 21.61 -25.77 -15.68
C VAL A 52 21.58 -27.07 -14.89
N GLY A 53 20.58 -27.91 -15.17
CA GLY A 53 20.54 -29.28 -14.66
C GLY A 53 21.75 -30.07 -15.16
N GLU A 54 21.98 -31.26 -14.61
CA GLU A 54 22.90 -32.22 -15.24
C GLU A 54 22.49 -32.35 -16.71
N LEU A 55 23.46 -32.31 -17.63
CA LEU A 55 23.26 -32.46 -19.08
C LEU A 55 22.52 -33.78 -19.32
N THR A 56 21.20 -33.72 -19.31
CA THR A 56 20.35 -34.90 -19.38
C THR A 56 20.18 -35.20 -20.85
N ALA A 57 20.66 -36.36 -21.28
CA ALA A 57 20.49 -36.80 -22.66
C ALA A 57 19.00 -36.79 -23.02
N ILE A 58 18.66 -36.36 -24.24
CA ILE A 58 17.25 -36.25 -24.67
C ILE A 58 16.53 -37.62 -24.54
N ALA A 59 17.26 -38.72 -24.70
CA ALA A 59 16.77 -40.08 -24.58
C ALA A 59 16.30 -40.46 -23.15
N THR A 60 16.80 -39.80 -22.11
CA THR A 60 16.56 -40.16 -20.70
C THR A 60 15.68 -39.14 -19.96
N LEU A 61 14.99 -38.26 -20.68
CA LEU A 61 14.20 -37.19 -20.06
C LEU A 61 12.98 -37.75 -19.29
N PRO A 62 12.85 -37.46 -17.97
CA PRO A 62 11.70 -37.87 -17.18
C PRO A 62 10.42 -37.13 -17.60
N LEU A 63 9.31 -37.86 -17.73
CA LEU A 63 8.01 -37.31 -18.09
C LEU A 63 7.37 -36.54 -16.93
N GLY A 64 6.91 -35.32 -17.19
CA GLY A 64 6.20 -34.49 -16.22
C GLY A 64 7.10 -33.64 -15.32
N GLU A 65 8.42 -33.77 -15.44
CA GLU A 65 9.41 -32.99 -14.69
C GLU A 65 9.91 -31.78 -15.47
N ASP A 66 10.36 -30.76 -14.73
CA ASP A 66 11.02 -29.59 -15.29
C ASP A 66 12.51 -29.90 -15.51
N VAL A 67 12.94 -29.90 -16.77
CA VAL A 67 14.31 -30.27 -17.17
C VAL A 67 14.99 -29.11 -17.88
N THR A 68 16.32 -29.11 -17.86
CA THR A 68 17.14 -28.21 -18.66
C THR A 68 18.09 -29.04 -19.52
N ILE A 69 18.08 -28.82 -20.83
CA ILE A 69 18.92 -29.52 -21.81
C ILE A 69 19.72 -28.54 -22.66
N VAL A 70 20.86 -28.98 -23.17
CA VAL A 70 21.62 -28.27 -24.21
C VAL A 70 21.45 -29.06 -25.51
N ALA A 71 20.94 -28.41 -26.54
CA ALA A 71 20.62 -29.07 -27.80
C ALA A 71 20.88 -28.15 -29.00
N GLU A 72 21.19 -28.75 -30.14
CA GLU A 72 21.31 -28.04 -31.41
C GLU A 72 19.96 -28.05 -32.12
N VAL A 73 19.53 -26.90 -32.63
CA VAL A 73 18.32 -26.80 -33.44
C VAL A 73 18.54 -27.53 -34.76
N ASP A 74 17.74 -28.54 -35.03
CA ASP A 74 17.79 -29.31 -36.28
C ASP A 74 16.87 -28.69 -37.32
N THR A 75 15.59 -28.51 -36.98
CA THR A 75 14.61 -27.90 -37.88
C THR A 75 13.72 -26.90 -37.15
N ILE A 76 13.28 -25.87 -37.89
CA ILE A 76 12.30 -24.91 -37.42
C ILE A 76 11.19 -24.77 -38.46
N THR A 77 9.95 -24.85 -38.01
CA THR A 77 8.77 -24.73 -38.87
C THR A 77 7.78 -23.74 -38.27
N GLN A 78 7.06 -23.03 -39.14
CA GLN A 78 6.05 -22.06 -38.76
C GLN A 78 4.73 -22.45 -39.41
N ARG A 79 3.64 -22.51 -38.63
CA ARG A 79 2.29 -22.74 -39.15
C ARG A 79 1.29 -21.77 -38.53
N ARG A 80 0.25 -21.39 -39.29
CA ARG A 80 -0.88 -20.62 -38.74
C ARG A 80 -1.79 -21.55 -37.95
N MET A 81 -2.30 -21.07 -36.82
CA MET A 81 -3.25 -21.85 -36.02
C MET A 81 -4.62 -21.88 -36.71
N HIS A 82 -5.21 -23.07 -36.83
CA HIS A 82 -6.51 -23.25 -37.50
C HIS A 82 -7.70 -22.87 -36.62
N THR A 83 -7.60 -23.03 -35.30
CA THR A 83 -8.74 -22.88 -34.35
C THR A 83 -8.78 -21.53 -33.63
N ARG A 84 -7.70 -20.74 -33.69
CA ARG A 84 -7.55 -19.43 -33.03
C ARG A 84 -6.65 -18.51 -33.86
N ARG A 85 -6.80 -17.19 -33.71
CA ARG A 85 -5.85 -16.22 -34.31
C ARG A 85 -4.47 -16.40 -33.65
N GLY A 86 -3.44 -16.60 -34.47
CA GLY A 86 -2.06 -16.75 -33.99
C GLY A 86 -1.17 -17.62 -34.88
N MET A 87 0.10 -17.68 -34.52
CA MET A 87 1.15 -18.42 -35.22
C MET A 87 1.78 -19.44 -34.28
N LEU A 88 2.02 -20.65 -34.74
CA LEU A 88 2.77 -21.67 -34.02
C LEU A 88 4.17 -21.77 -34.62
N VAL A 89 5.20 -21.67 -33.79
CA VAL A 89 6.58 -21.99 -34.15
C VAL A 89 6.94 -23.30 -33.49
N GLU A 90 7.38 -24.25 -34.29
CA GLU A 90 7.79 -25.57 -33.86
C GLU A 90 9.28 -25.74 -34.16
N VAL A 91 10.06 -26.01 -33.12
CA VAL A 91 11.52 -26.19 -33.18
C VAL A 91 11.81 -27.63 -32.80
N VAL A 92 12.48 -28.37 -33.66
CA VAL A 92 12.99 -29.70 -33.34
C VAL A 92 14.47 -29.56 -33.05
N VAL A 93 14.90 -30.04 -31.89
CA VAL A 93 16.29 -30.03 -31.48
C VAL A 93 16.83 -31.46 -31.43
N LYS A 94 18.13 -31.60 -31.69
CA LYS A 94 18.89 -32.85 -31.56
C LYS A 94 19.92 -32.68 -30.45
N ASP A 95 20.23 -33.79 -29.77
CA ASP A 95 21.22 -33.79 -28.70
C ASP A 95 22.60 -33.41 -29.27
N ALA A 96 23.27 -32.43 -28.67
CA ALA A 96 24.60 -32.00 -29.09
C ALA A 96 25.71 -32.97 -28.60
N PHE A 97 25.39 -33.86 -27.65
CA PHE A 97 26.38 -34.68 -26.92
C PHE A 97 26.02 -36.18 -26.83
N GLY A 98 24.84 -36.59 -27.29
CA GLY A 98 24.37 -37.97 -27.22
C GLY A 98 24.83 -38.88 -28.38
N PRO A 99 25.09 -40.18 -28.15
CA PRO A 99 25.41 -41.15 -29.21
C PRO A 99 24.20 -41.54 -30.08
N GLU A 100 22.98 -41.22 -29.64
CA GLU A 100 21.74 -41.42 -30.39
C GLU A 100 21.17 -40.08 -30.86
N GLN A 101 20.69 -40.02 -32.11
CA GLN A 101 19.98 -38.87 -32.70
C GLN A 101 18.57 -38.74 -32.09
N ALA A 102 18.48 -38.59 -30.77
CA ALA A 102 17.22 -38.36 -30.09
C ALA A 102 16.76 -36.93 -30.38
N HIS A 103 15.53 -36.81 -30.90
CA HIS A 103 14.93 -35.53 -31.24
C HIS A 103 13.92 -35.12 -30.17
N LEU A 104 13.95 -33.84 -29.77
CA LEU A 104 12.95 -33.25 -28.89
C LEU A 104 12.21 -32.14 -29.64
N ARG A 105 10.89 -32.19 -29.58
CA ARG A 105 10.03 -31.17 -30.18
C ARG A 105 9.79 -30.05 -29.18
N MET A 106 9.76 -28.81 -29.66
CA MET A 106 9.46 -27.64 -28.86
C MET A 106 8.44 -26.78 -29.56
N THR A 107 7.40 -26.37 -28.85
CA THR A 107 6.32 -25.56 -29.43
C THR A 107 6.21 -24.22 -28.74
N PHE A 108 6.21 -23.14 -29.54
CA PHE A 108 6.02 -21.76 -29.12
C PHE A 108 4.75 -21.18 -29.78
N PHE A 109 3.71 -20.89 -28.99
CA PHE A 109 2.56 -20.09 -29.43
C PHE A 109 2.97 -18.62 -29.57
N ASN A 110 2.70 -18.02 -30.73
CA ASN A 110 3.09 -16.65 -31.09
C ASN A 110 4.60 -16.36 -30.89
N GLY A 111 5.45 -17.37 -31.11
CA GLY A 111 6.89 -17.35 -30.87
C GLY A 111 7.74 -16.57 -31.88
N TYR A 112 7.40 -15.31 -32.19
CA TYR A 112 8.18 -14.46 -33.11
C TYR A 112 9.65 -14.33 -32.71
N GLN A 113 9.94 -14.29 -31.40
CA GLN A 113 11.29 -14.20 -30.87
C GLN A 113 12.06 -15.52 -31.09
N ALA A 114 11.43 -16.66 -30.85
CA ALA A 114 12.03 -17.98 -31.11
C ALA A 114 12.36 -18.17 -32.60
N LEU A 115 11.48 -17.73 -33.50
CA LEU A 115 11.73 -17.76 -34.95
C LEU A 115 12.93 -16.90 -35.38
N LYS A 116 13.22 -15.84 -34.63
CA LYS A 116 14.33 -14.92 -34.92
C LYS A 116 15.65 -15.37 -34.29
N ASP A 117 15.60 -16.01 -33.13
CA ASP A 117 16.81 -16.39 -32.38
C ASP A 117 17.26 -17.82 -32.68
N LEU A 118 16.34 -18.71 -33.07
CA LEU A 118 16.60 -20.13 -33.27
C LEU A 118 16.54 -20.46 -34.77
N HIS A 119 17.70 -20.85 -35.33
CA HIS A 119 17.83 -21.33 -36.69
C HIS A 119 18.48 -22.71 -36.70
N ALA A 120 18.32 -23.49 -37.78
CA ALA A 120 19.04 -24.76 -37.92
C ALA A 120 20.55 -24.56 -37.68
N GLY A 121 21.15 -25.42 -36.84
CA GLY A 121 22.53 -25.32 -36.37
C GLY A 121 22.74 -24.45 -35.12
N THR A 122 21.71 -23.76 -34.62
CA THR A 122 21.84 -22.94 -33.40
C THR A 122 21.93 -23.85 -32.17
N VAL A 123 23.02 -23.75 -31.41
CA VAL A 123 23.12 -24.41 -30.10
C VAL A 123 22.46 -23.53 -29.06
N ALA A 124 21.52 -24.08 -28.31
CA ALA A 124 20.85 -23.37 -27.25
C ALA A 124 20.56 -24.30 -26.06
N MET A 125 20.54 -23.69 -24.89
CA MET A 125 20.00 -24.34 -23.70
C MET A 125 18.50 -24.10 -23.63
N PHE A 126 17.74 -25.14 -23.36
CA PHE A 126 16.28 -25.11 -23.24
C PHE A 126 15.85 -25.65 -21.90
N SER A 127 14.93 -24.95 -21.23
CA SER A 127 14.41 -25.32 -19.92
C SER A 127 12.89 -25.30 -19.94
N GLY A 128 12.26 -26.36 -19.45
CA GLY A 128 10.81 -26.46 -19.35
C GLY A 128 10.32 -27.85 -18.94
N ARG A 129 9.01 -27.95 -18.74
CA ARG A 129 8.38 -29.21 -18.36
C ARG A 129 8.25 -30.17 -19.53
N VAL A 130 8.76 -31.38 -19.36
CA VAL A 130 8.65 -32.47 -20.34
C VAL A 130 7.22 -32.97 -20.39
N THR A 131 6.61 -32.86 -21.57
CA THR A 131 5.26 -33.38 -21.85
C THR A 131 5.34 -34.41 -22.97
N ARG A 132 4.31 -35.27 -23.10
CA ARG A 132 4.18 -36.20 -24.21
C ARG A 132 2.99 -35.83 -25.07
N TYR A 133 3.22 -35.66 -26.36
CA TYR A 133 2.17 -35.38 -27.33
C TYR A 133 2.35 -36.28 -28.56
N ARG A 134 1.32 -37.09 -28.86
CA ARG A 134 1.28 -38.02 -30.02
C ARG A 134 2.59 -38.81 -30.18
N GLU A 135 2.94 -39.59 -29.16
CA GLU A 135 4.15 -40.45 -29.05
C GLU A 135 5.50 -39.73 -28.83
N HIS A 136 5.62 -38.43 -29.15
CA HIS A 136 6.88 -37.69 -29.01
C HIS A 136 6.97 -36.92 -27.68
N LEU A 137 8.19 -36.80 -27.15
CA LEU A 137 8.50 -35.87 -26.06
C LEU A 137 8.47 -34.44 -26.62
N GLU A 138 7.89 -33.54 -25.84
CA GLU A 138 7.73 -32.15 -26.23
C GLU A 138 7.90 -31.21 -25.03
N LEU A 139 8.55 -30.07 -25.28
CA LEU A 139 8.50 -28.92 -24.38
C LEU A 139 7.53 -27.88 -24.95
N THR A 140 6.52 -27.54 -24.16
CA THR A 140 5.58 -26.46 -24.52
C THR A 140 6.07 -25.16 -23.92
N HIS A 141 6.34 -24.15 -24.75
CA HIS A 141 6.91 -22.86 -24.36
C HIS A 141 8.18 -22.96 -23.49
N PRO A 142 9.20 -23.73 -23.89
CA PRO A 142 10.45 -23.77 -23.14
C PRO A 142 11.10 -22.39 -23.13
N GLN A 143 11.73 -22.07 -22.02
CA GLN A 143 12.63 -20.93 -21.93
C GLN A 143 13.96 -21.34 -22.57
N TYR A 144 14.60 -20.45 -23.31
CA TYR A 144 15.86 -20.77 -23.96
C TYR A 144 16.90 -19.67 -23.82
N ALA A 145 18.18 -20.07 -23.87
CA ALA A 145 19.34 -19.21 -23.96
C ALA A 145 20.25 -19.73 -25.07
N VAL A 146 20.51 -18.89 -26.09
CA VAL A 146 21.41 -19.26 -27.19
C VAL A 146 22.86 -19.28 -26.68
N LEU A 147 23.60 -20.30 -27.09
CA LEU A 147 25.00 -20.52 -26.74
C LEU A 147 25.88 -20.36 -27.99
N GLU A 148 27.14 -19.97 -27.81
CA GLU A 148 28.12 -19.90 -28.92
C GLU A 148 28.69 -21.27 -29.24
N SER A 149 28.94 -22.08 -28.22
CA SER A 149 29.24 -23.51 -28.34
C SER A 149 28.60 -24.31 -27.22
N ALA A 150 28.47 -25.62 -27.43
CA ALA A 150 27.91 -26.51 -26.43
C ALA A 150 28.83 -26.63 -25.18
N ALA A 151 30.13 -26.38 -25.34
CA ALA A 151 31.12 -26.36 -24.25
C ALA A 151 31.00 -25.13 -23.34
N ASP A 152 30.29 -24.08 -23.77
CA ASP A 152 30.01 -22.88 -22.97
C ASP A 152 28.85 -23.08 -21.99
N ALA A 153 28.24 -24.28 -21.98
CA ALA A 153 27.27 -24.69 -20.98
C ALA A 153 27.97 -24.96 -19.64
N GLU A 154 28.46 -23.89 -18.99
CA GLU A 154 28.87 -23.97 -17.60
C GLU A 154 27.67 -24.39 -16.74
N PRO A 155 27.84 -25.30 -15.76
CA PRO A 155 26.78 -25.71 -14.84
C PRO A 155 26.53 -24.61 -13.79
N ARG A 156 26.22 -23.40 -14.25
CA ARG A 156 25.98 -22.21 -13.43
C ARG A 156 24.63 -21.62 -13.79
N PRO A 157 23.86 -21.10 -12.82
CA PRO A 157 22.57 -20.51 -13.12
C PRO A 157 22.68 -19.35 -14.10
N ILE A 158 21.91 -19.40 -15.20
CA ILE A 158 21.94 -18.37 -16.23
C ILE A 158 20.94 -17.26 -15.85
N PRO A 159 21.38 -16.02 -15.66
CA PRO A 159 20.48 -14.91 -15.36
C PRO A 159 19.59 -14.57 -16.57
N VAL A 160 18.31 -14.32 -16.32
CA VAL A 160 17.38 -13.80 -17.33
C VAL A 160 16.95 -12.39 -16.92
N TYR A 161 17.30 -11.42 -17.75
CA TYR A 161 16.97 -10.02 -17.54
C TYR A 161 15.59 -9.63 -18.06
N PRO A 162 14.92 -8.62 -17.47
CA PRO A 162 13.82 -7.94 -18.13
C PRO A 162 14.30 -7.38 -19.48
N SER A 163 13.57 -7.65 -20.56
CA SER A 163 13.94 -7.23 -21.92
C SER A 163 12.84 -6.37 -22.55
N THR A 164 13.22 -5.43 -23.40
CA THR A 164 12.30 -4.75 -24.31
C THR A 164 12.33 -5.48 -25.65
N GLY A 165 11.23 -5.53 -26.41
CA GLY A 165 11.14 -6.31 -27.66
C GLY A 165 12.16 -5.97 -28.76
N LYS A 166 13.04 -4.98 -28.54
CA LYS A 166 14.13 -4.58 -29.42
C LYS A 166 15.51 -5.08 -28.96
N LEU A 167 15.66 -5.59 -27.74
CA LEU A 167 16.94 -6.02 -27.17
C LEU A 167 16.83 -7.46 -26.65
N ALA A 168 17.58 -8.37 -27.28
CA ALA A 168 17.63 -9.76 -26.86
C ALA A 168 18.33 -9.92 -25.50
N ASN A 169 17.94 -10.94 -24.73
CA ASN A 169 18.51 -11.21 -23.40
C ASN A 169 20.03 -11.46 -23.45
N ASP A 170 20.50 -12.12 -24.52
CA ASP A 170 21.93 -12.39 -24.76
C ASP A 170 22.76 -11.11 -24.84
N ALA A 171 22.25 -10.10 -25.56
CA ALA A 171 22.91 -8.81 -25.68
C ALA A 171 23.01 -8.10 -24.33
N ILE A 172 21.94 -8.16 -23.51
CA ILE A 172 21.95 -7.60 -22.15
C ILE A 172 23.00 -8.32 -21.31
N ARG A 173 23.00 -9.67 -21.31
CA ARG A 173 23.95 -10.48 -20.54
C ARG A 173 25.40 -10.16 -20.92
N LYS A 174 25.72 -10.10 -22.21
CA LYS A 174 27.06 -9.74 -22.70
C LYS A 174 27.49 -8.33 -22.25
N SER A 175 26.60 -7.35 -22.36
CA SER A 175 26.88 -5.99 -21.87
C SER A 175 27.10 -5.96 -20.35
N VAL A 176 26.30 -6.70 -19.58
CA VAL A 176 26.47 -6.82 -18.13
C VAL A 176 27.80 -7.49 -17.77
N LEU A 177 28.18 -8.58 -18.43
CA LEU A 177 29.46 -9.27 -18.17
C LEU A 177 30.67 -8.35 -18.43
N LEU A 178 30.60 -7.53 -19.48
CA LEU A 178 31.64 -6.54 -19.78
C LEU A 178 31.69 -5.41 -18.74
N ALA A 179 30.53 -4.99 -18.21
CA ALA A 179 30.48 -4.07 -17.08
C ALA A 179 31.03 -4.70 -15.79
N LEU A 180 30.72 -5.99 -15.53
CA LEU A 180 31.20 -6.73 -14.35
C LEU A 180 32.71 -6.93 -14.34
N SER A 181 33.37 -7.01 -15.50
CA SER A 181 34.83 -7.24 -15.54
C SER A 181 35.66 -6.12 -14.92
N GLY A 182 35.09 -4.90 -14.84
CA GLY A 182 35.70 -3.76 -14.14
C GLY A 182 35.21 -3.55 -12.71
N VAL A 183 34.35 -4.43 -12.18
CA VAL A 183 33.91 -4.34 -10.78
C VAL A 183 34.98 -4.91 -9.87
N ASP A 184 35.57 -4.07 -9.02
CA ASP A 184 36.48 -4.45 -7.94
C ASP A 184 36.22 -3.61 -6.67
N GLU A 185 36.87 -3.97 -5.56
CA GLU A 185 36.64 -3.30 -4.27
C GLU A 185 37.17 -1.85 -4.25
N ALA A 186 38.15 -1.52 -5.10
CA ALA A 186 38.77 -0.20 -5.14
C ALA A 186 37.93 0.82 -5.94
N GLY A 187 37.37 0.40 -7.07
CA GLY A 187 36.51 1.21 -7.94
C GLY A 187 35.04 1.21 -7.52
N TRP A 188 34.62 0.24 -6.70
CA TRP A 188 33.25 0.09 -6.20
C TRP A 188 33.22 0.04 -4.66
N PRO A 189 33.57 1.15 -3.99
CA PRO A 189 33.54 1.20 -2.54
C PRO A 189 32.13 0.90 -2.04
N ASP A 190 32.05 0.02 -1.04
CA ASP A 190 30.78 -0.27 -0.38
C ASP A 190 30.42 0.95 0.49
N PRO A 191 29.25 1.58 0.26
CA PRO A 191 28.82 2.66 1.14
C PRO A 191 28.60 2.13 2.55
N VAL A 192 28.20 0.86 2.75
CA VAL A 192 27.87 0.29 4.06
C VAL A 192 29.12 -0.05 4.87
N PRO A 193 29.16 0.25 6.19
CA PRO A 193 30.38 0.07 6.99
C PRO A 193 30.73 -1.43 7.12
N PRO A 194 32.03 -1.80 7.10
CA PRO A 194 32.46 -3.21 7.22
C PRO A 194 31.96 -3.92 8.49
N GLU A 195 31.80 -3.18 9.59
CA GLU A 195 31.23 -3.67 10.86
C GLU A 195 29.80 -4.14 10.67
N LEU A 196 29.01 -3.37 9.89
CA LEU A 196 27.60 -3.65 9.65
C LEU A 196 27.44 -4.86 8.72
N LEU A 197 28.27 -4.93 7.67
CA LEU A 197 28.31 -6.09 6.77
C LEU A 197 28.62 -7.39 7.54
N ARG A 198 29.61 -7.36 8.45
CA ARG A 198 29.95 -8.50 9.31
C ARG A 198 28.81 -8.88 10.25
N ARG A 199 28.22 -7.89 10.95
CA ARG A 199 27.11 -8.11 11.90
C ARG A 199 25.89 -8.74 11.22
N ARG A 200 25.51 -8.25 10.03
CA ARG A 200 24.31 -8.70 9.29
C ARG A 200 24.61 -9.86 8.31
N ARG A 201 25.86 -10.36 8.27
CA ARG A 201 26.36 -11.45 7.41
C ARG A 201 26.11 -11.20 5.93
N LEU A 202 26.37 -9.98 5.48
CA LEU A 202 26.12 -9.48 4.14
C LEU A 202 27.37 -9.55 3.26
N LEU A 203 27.17 -9.68 1.95
CA LEU A 203 28.25 -9.60 0.96
C LEU A 203 28.72 -8.14 0.80
N GLY A 204 30.00 -7.91 0.54
CA GLY A 204 30.45 -6.60 0.05
C GLY A 204 29.88 -6.30 -1.34
N ARG A 205 29.70 -5.03 -1.67
CA ARG A 205 29.05 -4.56 -2.91
C ARG A 205 29.59 -5.20 -4.19
N ALA A 206 30.90 -5.23 -4.38
CA ALA A 206 31.52 -5.87 -5.54
C ALA A 206 31.19 -7.37 -5.65
N ALA A 207 31.24 -8.09 -4.52
CA ALA A 207 30.87 -9.51 -4.47
C ALA A 207 29.37 -9.72 -4.71
N ALA A 208 28.52 -8.81 -4.24
CA ALA A 208 27.08 -8.85 -4.47
C ALA A 208 26.73 -8.67 -5.95
N TYR A 209 27.34 -7.70 -6.66
CA TYR A 209 27.13 -7.56 -8.11
C TYR A 209 27.57 -8.80 -8.89
N ARG A 210 28.73 -9.39 -8.54
CA ARG A 210 29.14 -10.65 -9.18
C ARG A 210 28.17 -11.78 -8.89
N ALA A 211 27.72 -11.93 -7.65
CA ALA A 211 26.81 -13.00 -7.25
C ALA A 211 25.39 -12.85 -7.83
N ILE A 212 24.91 -11.63 -8.09
CA ILE A 212 23.57 -11.43 -8.70
C ILE A 212 23.60 -11.62 -10.22
N HIS A 213 24.63 -11.16 -10.92
CA HIS A 213 24.69 -11.26 -12.39
C HIS A 213 25.42 -12.49 -12.90
N HIS A 214 26.30 -13.08 -12.09
CA HIS A 214 27.10 -14.24 -12.47
C HIS A 214 27.25 -15.21 -11.28
N PRO A 215 26.13 -15.75 -10.75
CA PRO A 215 26.16 -16.70 -9.64
C PRO A 215 26.84 -18.01 -10.03
N HIS A 216 27.59 -18.60 -9.10
CA HIS A 216 28.02 -20.00 -9.28
C HIS A 216 26.88 -21.00 -8.99
N GLN A 217 25.87 -20.57 -8.25
CA GLN A 217 24.77 -21.37 -7.72
C GLN A 217 23.64 -20.43 -7.26
N LEU A 218 22.38 -20.89 -7.25
CA LEU A 218 21.24 -20.04 -6.92
C LEU A 218 21.34 -19.36 -5.54
N ARG A 219 21.95 -20.04 -4.56
CA ARG A 219 22.13 -19.48 -3.21
C ARG A 219 22.98 -18.20 -3.22
N ASP A 220 23.90 -18.03 -4.16
CA ASP A 220 24.73 -16.83 -4.26
C ASP A 220 23.88 -15.64 -4.73
N ALA A 221 23.03 -15.86 -5.74
CA ALA A 221 22.06 -14.87 -6.21
C ALA A 221 21.09 -14.46 -5.09
N HIS A 222 20.58 -15.41 -4.29
CA HIS A 222 19.73 -15.09 -3.14
C HIS A 222 20.45 -14.25 -2.08
N ARG A 223 21.72 -14.54 -1.79
CA ARG A 223 22.54 -13.74 -0.85
C ARG A 223 22.79 -12.32 -1.38
N ALA A 224 23.02 -12.18 -2.69
CA ALA A 224 23.17 -10.88 -3.33
C ALA A 224 21.86 -10.08 -3.32
N LEU A 225 20.74 -10.73 -3.64
CA LEU A 225 19.42 -10.11 -3.58
C LEU A 225 19.10 -9.60 -2.18
N ARG A 226 19.37 -10.40 -1.14
CA ARG A 226 19.25 -9.98 0.27
C ARG A 226 20.12 -8.76 0.58
N ARG A 227 21.34 -8.70 0.03
CA ARG A 227 22.25 -7.55 0.20
C ARG A 227 21.68 -6.26 -0.41
N PHE A 228 21.17 -6.32 -1.64
CA PHE A 228 20.61 -5.14 -2.33
C PHE A 228 19.27 -4.69 -1.74
N ARG A 229 18.43 -5.64 -1.29
CA ARG A 229 17.24 -5.32 -0.50
C ARG A 229 17.62 -4.58 0.79
N TYR A 230 18.67 -5.04 1.46
CA TYR A 230 19.17 -4.37 2.66
C TYR A 230 19.75 -2.98 2.35
N ASP A 231 20.42 -2.78 1.22
CA ASP A 231 20.84 -1.43 0.79
C ASP A 231 19.64 -0.49 0.67
N GLU A 232 18.62 -0.87 -0.10
CA GLU A 232 17.42 -0.04 -0.25
C GLU A 232 16.71 0.22 1.08
N ALA A 233 16.61 -0.80 1.93
CA ALA A 233 16.01 -0.66 3.25
C ALA A 233 16.83 0.29 4.14
N LEU A 234 18.15 0.16 4.15
CA LEU A 234 19.04 0.99 4.96
C LEU A 234 19.02 2.45 4.49
N LEU A 235 19.09 2.69 3.18
CA LEU A 235 19.03 4.04 2.62
C LEU A 235 17.70 4.73 2.94
N LEU A 236 16.58 4.01 2.77
CA LEU A 236 15.25 4.51 3.15
C LEU A 236 15.17 4.82 4.65
N GLN A 237 15.60 3.89 5.51
CA GLN A 237 15.52 4.08 6.95
C GLN A 237 16.49 5.16 7.47
N LEU A 238 17.65 5.35 6.84
CA LEU A 238 18.56 6.46 7.15
C LEU A 238 17.96 7.82 6.78
N ALA A 239 17.34 7.94 5.61
CA ALA A 239 16.66 9.16 5.19
C ALA A 239 15.54 9.54 6.18
N ILE A 240 14.75 8.54 6.62
CA ILE A 240 13.72 8.70 7.63
C ILE A 240 14.32 9.09 9.00
N ALA A 241 15.35 8.38 9.46
CA ALA A 241 15.97 8.63 10.76
C ALA A 241 16.61 10.03 10.84
N GLN A 242 17.26 10.49 9.76
CA GLN A 242 17.75 11.87 9.68
C GLN A 242 16.65 12.91 9.83
N ARG A 243 15.50 12.70 9.18
CA ARG A 243 14.34 13.61 9.32
C ARG A 243 13.80 13.62 10.74
N ARG A 244 13.69 12.46 11.39
CA ARG A 244 13.31 12.39 12.81
C ARG A 244 14.32 13.12 13.70
N ALA A 245 15.62 12.94 13.47
CA ALA A 245 16.66 13.66 14.21
C ALA A 245 16.59 15.18 13.99
N HIS A 246 16.39 15.63 12.75
CA HIS A 246 16.20 17.05 12.43
C HIS A 246 14.99 17.64 13.16
N ARG A 247 13.85 16.92 13.19
CA ARG A 247 12.65 17.33 13.94
C ARG A 247 12.86 17.34 15.44
N ARG A 248 13.55 16.35 16.01
CA ARG A 248 13.92 16.35 17.44
C ARG A 248 14.79 17.56 17.80
N GLY A 249 15.55 18.11 16.85
CA GLY A 249 16.30 19.35 17.02
C GLY A 249 15.47 20.63 16.95
N GLN A 250 14.21 20.57 16.48
CA GLN A 250 13.32 21.73 16.47
C GLN A 250 12.72 21.94 17.88
N PRO A 251 12.69 23.18 18.39
CA PRO A 251 12.07 23.45 19.67
C PRO A 251 10.54 23.33 19.58
N ALA A 252 9.94 22.70 20.58
CA ALA A 252 8.51 22.75 20.85
C ALA A 252 8.26 23.19 22.30
N VAL A 253 7.08 23.74 22.56
CA VAL A 253 6.66 24.15 23.90
C VAL A 253 6.20 22.91 24.68
N PRO A 254 6.89 22.50 25.76
CA PRO A 254 6.50 21.32 26.53
C PRO A 254 5.11 21.44 27.14
N ARG A 255 4.34 20.35 27.09
CA ARG A 255 2.99 20.23 27.66
C ARG A 255 2.96 19.17 28.75
N PRO A 256 3.55 19.42 29.94
CA PRO A 256 3.51 18.46 31.03
C PRO A 256 2.07 18.23 31.51
N ALA A 257 1.76 17.02 31.96
CA ALA A 257 0.48 16.74 32.57
C ALA A 257 0.29 17.58 33.85
N ALA A 258 -0.86 18.25 33.97
CA ALA A 258 -1.21 19.07 35.12
C ALA A 258 -2.12 18.28 36.09
N SER A 259 -1.75 18.24 37.37
CA SER A 259 -2.62 17.70 38.42
C SER A 259 -3.81 18.64 38.67
N GLY A 260 -5.01 18.07 38.76
CA GLY A 260 -6.27 18.82 38.93
C GLY A 260 -6.73 19.58 37.69
N GLY A 261 -6.09 19.33 36.53
CA GLY A 261 -6.44 19.94 35.26
C GLY A 261 -7.77 19.46 34.67
N LEU A 262 -8.13 20.02 33.52
CA LEU A 262 -9.27 19.64 32.70
C LEU A 262 -9.24 18.16 32.33
N LEU A 263 -8.06 17.61 32.03
CA LEU A 263 -7.89 16.20 31.68
C LEU A 263 -8.30 15.26 32.83
N GLU A 264 -7.83 15.52 34.06
CA GLU A 264 -8.13 14.66 35.22
C GLU A 264 -9.62 14.70 35.57
N ARG A 265 -10.24 15.89 35.49
CA ARG A 265 -11.69 16.04 35.69
C ARG A 265 -12.51 15.33 34.61
N PHE A 266 -12.05 15.38 33.37
CA PHE A 266 -12.66 14.65 32.26
C PHE A 266 -12.57 13.13 32.47
N ASP A 267 -11.37 12.62 32.79
CA ASP A 267 -11.16 11.18 33.04
C ASP A 267 -12.03 10.69 34.23
N ALA A 268 -12.21 11.51 35.26
CA ALA A 268 -13.09 11.21 36.41
C ALA A 268 -14.59 11.18 36.06
N ALA A 269 -15.01 11.93 35.02
CA ALA A 269 -16.39 12.00 34.58
C ALA A 269 -16.78 10.91 33.56
N LEU A 270 -15.82 10.12 33.07
CA LEU A 270 -16.09 9.07 32.08
C LEU A 270 -17.03 7.99 32.64
N PRO A 271 -18.10 7.62 31.91
CA PRO A 271 -19.04 6.59 32.37
C PRO A 271 -18.51 5.15 32.20
N PHE A 272 -17.27 4.99 31.74
CA PHE A 272 -16.62 3.71 31.48
C PHE A 272 -15.14 3.78 31.85
N ARG A 273 -14.51 2.61 31.99
CA ARG A 273 -13.06 2.50 32.21
C ARG A 273 -12.32 2.42 30.89
N LEU A 274 -11.19 3.14 30.82
CA LEU A 274 -10.27 3.05 29.69
C LEU A 274 -9.73 1.63 29.52
N THR A 275 -9.59 1.19 28.27
CA THR A 275 -8.95 -0.10 27.97
C THR A 275 -7.45 -0.04 28.30
N PRO A 276 -6.77 -1.19 28.52
CA PRO A 276 -5.33 -1.21 28.70
C PRO A 276 -4.57 -0.52 27.54
N GLY A 277 -5.01 -0.73 26.30
CA GLY A 277 -4.47 -0.05 25.13
C GLY A 277 -4.68 1.47 25.16
N GLN A 278 -5.89 1.95 25.50
CA GLN A 278 -6.17 3.39 25.60
C GLN A 278 -5.31 4.07 26.67
N ARG A 279 -5.03 3.40 27.79
CA ARG A 279 -4.14 3.92 28.83
C ARG A 279 -2.69 3.95 28.37
N ALA A 280 -2.17 2.82 27.90
CA ALA A 280 -0.77 2.71 27.47
C ALA A 280 -0.44 3.70 26.34
N THR A 281 -1.28 3.76 25.30
CA THR A 281 -1.11 4.73 24.21
C THR A 281 -1.31 6.17 24.68
N GLY A 282 -2.22 6.41 25.62
CA GLY A 282 -2.41 7.73 26.21
C GLY A 282 -1.21 8.21 27.01
N GLU A 283 -0.59 7.33 27.81
CA GLU A 283 0.64 7.60 28.57
C GLU A 283 1.83 7.87 27.64
N GLU A 284 1.93 7.11 26.55
CA GLU A 284 2.96 7.30 25.52
C GLU A 284 2.86 8.69 24.87
N ILE A 285 1.65 9.08 24.45
CA ILE A 285 1.38 10.41 23.87
C ILE A 285 1.63 11.52 24.91
N ALA A 286 1.18 11.31 26.16
CA ALA A 286 1.35 12.29 27.23
C ALA A 286 2.83 12.55 27.55
N ALA A 287 3.66 11.51 27.52
CA ALA A 287 5.11 11.63 27.73
C ALA A 287 5.78 12.44 26.60
N ASP A 288 5.38 12.20 25.35
CA ASP A 288 5.95 12.89 24.19
C ASP A 288 5.50 14.37 24.12
N LEU A 289 4.25 14.65 24.49
CA LEU A 289 3.76 16.02 24.67
C LEU A 289 4.53 16.80 25.74
N ALA A 290 5.01 16.13 26.79
CA ALA A 290 5.81 16.76 27.84
C ALA A 290 7.27 17.03 27.41
N GLY A 291 7.70 16.53 26.25
CA GLY A 291 9.04 16.73 25.71
C GLY A 291 9.29 18.16 25.19
N THR A 292 10.56 18.49 24.99
CA THR A 292 11.00 19.78 24.41
C THR A 292 11.07 19.77 22.88
N HIS A 293 10.72 18.66 22.25
CA HIS A 293 10.70 18.47 20.80
C HIS A 293 9.28 18.20 20.32
N PRO A 294 8.95 18.53 19.07
CA PRO A 294 7.60 18.33 18.54
C PRO A 294 7.31 16.82 18.43
N MET A 295 6.24 16.40 19.09
CA MET A 295 5.65 15.07 18.91
C MET A 295 5.18 14.94 17.46
N ASN A 296 5.43 13.78 16.84
CA ASN A 296 4.95 13.48 15.50
C ASN A 296 4.57 12.00 15.40
N ARG A 297 3.29 11.71 15.69
CA ARG A 297 2.82 10.33 15.92
C ARG A 297 1.66 9.94 15.01
N LEU A 298 1.65 8.66 14.61
CA LEU A 298 0.52 7.99 13.98
C LEU A 298 -0.18 7.10 15.03
N LEU A 299 -1.37 7.52 15.46
CA LEU A 299 -2.28 6.72 16.27
C LEU A 299 -3.11 5.80 15.38
N GLN A 300 -2.78 4.51 15.44
CA GLN A 300 -3.43 3.48 14.67
C GLN A 300 -4.27 2.59 15.57
N GLY A 301 -5.49 2.27 15.16
CA GLY A 301 -6.32 1.31 15.86
C GLY A 301 -7.53 0.92 15.04
N ASP A 302 -8.19 -0.16 15.43
CA ASP A 302 -9.40 -0.62 14.76
C ASP A 302 -10.51 0.45 14.81
N VAL A 303 -11.47 0.38 13.88
CA VAL A 303 -12.65 1.25 13.85
C VAL A 303 -13.41 1.06 15.16
N GLY A 304 -13.55 2.13 15.94
CA GLY A 304 -14.24 2.08 17.24
C GLY A 304 -13.37 1.68 18.44
N SER A 305 -12.03 1.61 18.29
CA SER A 305 -11.12 1.39 19.43
C SER A 305 -11.00 2.58 20.40
N GLY A 306 -11.62 3.72 20.07
CA GLY A 306 -11.59 4.94 20.88
C GLY A 306 -10.44 5.91 20.54
N LYS A 307 -9.97 5.94 19.28
CA LYS A 307 -8.93 6.88 18.82
C LYS A 307 -9.25 8.34 19.16
N THR A 308 -10.49 8.78 18.91
CA THR A 308 -10.94 10.14 19.25
C THR A 308 -10.86 10.43 20.75
N LEU A 309 -11.08 9.42 21.60
CA LEU A 309 -10.95 9.59 23.06
C LEU A 309 -9.49 9.80 23.46
N VAL A 310 -8.57 9.01 22.91
CA VAL A 310 -7.12 9.18 23.14
C VAL A 310 -6.64 10.55 22.63
N ALA A 311 -7.08 10.97 21.44
CA ALA A 311 -6.77 12.28 20.90
C ALA A 311 -7.38 13.41 21.74
N LEU A 312 -8.61 13.27 22.24
CA LEU A 312 -9.22 14.24 23.14
C LEU A 312 -8.40 14.41 24.42
N ARG A 313 -7.97 13.32 25.05
CA ARG A 313 -7.11 13.39 26.24
C ARG A 313 -5.82 14.18 25.98
N ALA A 314 -5.19 13.96 24.82
CA ALA A 314 -4.02 14.73 24.39
C ALA A 314 -4.33 16.23 24.17
N MET A 315 -5.48 16.56 23.58
CA MET A 315 -5.94 17.95 23.42
C MET A 315 -6.16 18.63 24.77
N LEU A 316 -6.76 17.94 25.75
CA LEU A 316 -6.98 18.50 27.09
C LEU A 316 -5.66 18.76 27.83
N GLN A 317 -4.66 17.88 27.71
CA GLN A 317 -3.33 18.10 28.27
C GLN A 317 -2.66 19.36 27.70
N VAL A 318 -2.81 19.62 26.39
CA VAL A 318 -2.30 20.85 25.76
C VAL A 318 -3.01 22.09 26.29
N ILE A 319 -4.32 22.02 26.51
CA ILE A 319 -5.12 23.12 27.07
C ILE A 319 -4.72 23.41 28.53
N ASP A 320 -4.52 22.36 29.33
CA ASP A 320 -4.03 22.49 30.71
C ASP A 320 -2.64 23.16 30.78
N ALA A 321 -1.83 23.00 29.74
CA ALA A 321 -0.54 23.66 29.57
C ALA A 321 -0.62 25.00 28.80
N GLY A 322 -1.82 25.60 28.71
CA GLY A 322 -2.03 26.95 28.18
C GLY A 322 -2.05 27.07 26.65
N GLY A 323 -2.16 25.96 25.93
CA GLY A 323 -2.22 25.95 24.46
C GLY A 323 -3.60 25.66 23.89
N GLN A 324 -3.70 25.81 22.58
CA GLN A 324 -4.88 25.46 21.79
C GLN A 324 -4.63 24.18 20.99
N ALA A 325 -5.70 23.44 20.73
CA ALA A 325 -5.67 22.26 19.87
C ALA A 325 -6.58 22.44 18.65
N ALA A 326 -6.14 21.90 17.51
CA ALA A 326 -6.93 21.86 16.28
C ALA A 326 -7.14 20.41 15.83
N LEU A 327 -8.39 20.03 15.51
CA LEU A 327 -8.73 18.76 14.89
C LEU A 327 -9.17 18.99 13.44
N LEU A 328 -8.37 18.47 12.50
CA LEU A 328 -8.63 18.50 11.07
C LEU A 328 -9.35 17.22 10.63
N ALA A 329 -10.55 17.37 10.07
CA ALA A 329 -11.40 16.28 9.59
C ALA A 329 -11.65 16.38 8.06
N PRO A 330 -11.71 15.25 7.33
CA PRO A 330 -11.70 15.19 5.85
C PRO A 330 -12.93 15.79 5.20
N THR A 331 -14.05 15.85 5.92
CA THR A 331 -15.32 16.38 5.40
C THR A 331 -16.00 17.21 6.47
N GLU A 332 -16.87 18.12 6.03
CA GLU A 332 -17.64 18.97 6.95
C GLU A 332 -18.56 18.14 7.86
N VAL A 333 -19.10 17.03 7.33
CA VAL A 333 -19.92 16.09 8.10
C VAL A 333 -19.12 15.49 9.25
N LEU A 334 -17.89 15.03 8.97
CA LEU A 334 -17.04 14.45 10.01
C LEU A 334 -16.54 15.51 11.01
N ALA A 335 -16.25 16.73 10.54
CA ALA A 335 -15.91 17.85 11.42
C ALA A 335 -17.06 18.16 12.39
N ALA A 336 -18.29 18.30 11.88
CA ALA A 336 -19.47 18.55 12.70
C ALA A 336 -19.72 17.41 13.70
N GLN A 337 -19.49 16.15 13.30
CA GLN A 337 -19.64 15.01 14.17
C GLN A 337 -18.58 14.98 15.29
N HIS A 338 -17.31 15.23 14.96
CA HIS A 338 -16.26 15.33 15.98
C HIS A 338 -16.55 16.46 16.96
N HIS A 339 -16.97 17.62 16.46
CA HIS A 339 -17.39 18.74 17.29
C HIS A 339 -18.51 18.33 18.26
N GLN A 340 -19.58 17.72 17.75
CA GLN A 340 -20.70 17.26 18.57
C GLN A 340 -20.29 16.18 19.59
N SER A 341 -19.49 15.20 19.15
CA SER A 341 -19.03 14.09 20.00
C SER A 341 -18.11 14.58 21.12
N ILE A 342 -17.16 15.47 20.82
CA ILE A 342 -16.24 16.06 21.80
C ILE A 342 -17.02 16.93 22.79
N THR A 343 -17.92 17.78 22.28
CA THR A 343 -18.77 18.65 23.13
C THR A 343 -19.65 17.82 24.06
N ARG A 344 -20.25 16.73 23.56
CA ARG A 344 -21.06 15.80 24.36
C ARG A 344 -20.23 15.06 25.40
N ALA A 345 -19.02 14.61 25.04
CA ALA A 345 -18.13 13.89 25.96
C ALA A 345 -17.65 14.78 27.10
N LEU A 346 -17.33 16.05 26.81
CA LEU A 346 -16.91 17.03 27.82
C LEU A 346 -18.07 17.56 28.68
N GLY A 347 -19.29 17.58 28.15
CA GLY A 347 -20.46 18.07 28.88
C GLY A 347 -20.27 19.53 29.32
N PRO A 348 -20.49 19.87 30.61
CA PRO A 348 -20.28 21.24 31.13
C PRO A 348 -18.85 21.78 30.92
N LEU A 349 -17.85 20.89 30.80
CA LEU A 349 -16.46 21.27 30.58
C LEU A 349 -16.20 21.86 29.18
N ALA A 350 -17.09 21.69 28.21
CA ALA A 350 -16.97 22.30 26.87
C ALA A 350 -17.63 23.68 26.76
N ALA A 351 -18.26 24.16 27.83
CA ALA A 351 -19.11 25.34 27.83
C ALA A 351 -18.49 26.56 28.51
N ALA A 352 -17.15 26.67 28.52
CA ALA A 352 -16.46 27.78 29.18
C ALA A 352 -16.98 29.16 28.71
N GLY A 353 -17.29 30.01 29.69
CA GLY A 353 -17.85 31.34 29.46
C GLY A 353 -19.31 31.35 28.98
N MET A 354 -20.05 30.24 29.12
CA MET A 354 -21.49 30.16 28.87
C MET A 354 -22.27 29.88 30.16
N LEU A 355 -23.54 30.29 30.21
CA LEU A 355 -24.44 29.98 31.32
C LEU A 355 -24.55 28.46 31.51
N GLY A 356 -24.20 27.96 32.70
CA GLY A 356 -24.20 26.52 33.02
C GLY A 356 -22.93 25.76 32.60
N GLY A 357 -21.92 26.46 32.09
CA GLY A 357 -20.59 25.89 31.86
C GLY A 357 -19.71 25.89 33.10
N ASP A 358 -18.73 25.00 33.12
CA ASP A 358 -17.72 24.93 34.18
C ASP A 358 -16.74 26.11 34.09
N GLU A 359 -16.43 26.75 35.22
CA GLU A 359 -15.51 27.91 35.27
C GLU A 359 -14.08 27.55 34.85
N GLY A 360 -13.66 26.30 35.08
CA GLY A 360 -12.37 25.77 34.63
C GLY A 360 -12.45 25.00 33.31
N GLY A 361 -13.58 25.06 32.60
CA GLY A 361 -13.79 24.38 31.33
C GLY A 361 -12.99 24.96 30.17
N THR A 362 -13.16 24.37 28.99
CA THR A 362 -12.68 24.90 27.72
C THR A 362 -13.85 25.18 26.77
N ARG A 363 -13.58 25.81 25.64
CA ARG A 363 -14.54 26.03 24.55
C ARG A 363 -14.15 25.22 23.33
N VAL A 364 -15.15 24.61 22.70
CA VAL A 364 -15.01 23.82 21.48
C VAL A 364 -15.81 24.49 20.35
N ASP A 365 -15.12 25.03 19.34
CA ASP A 365 -15.76 25.67 18.17
C ASP A 365 -15.56 24.84 16.89
N LEU A 366 -16.51 24.97 15.96
CA LEU A 366 -16.49 24.35 14.63
C LEU A 366 -16.13 25.39 13.58
N LEU A 367 -15.20 25.04 12.67
CA LEU A 367 -14.81 25.87 11.52
C LEU A 367 -14.88 25.06 10.20
N THR A 368 -15.91 25.32 9.38
CA THR A 368 -16.09 24.71 8.05
C THR A 368 -16.16 25.76 6.94
N GLY A 369 -16.15 25.32 5.68
CA GLY A 369 -16.24 26.20 4.50
C GLY A 369 -17.66 26.72 4.27
N SER A 370 -18.67 25.94 4.68
CA SER A 370 -20.10 26.28 4.56
C SER A 370 -20.64 27.31 5.56
N MET A 371 -19.81 27.78 6.51
CA MET A 371 -20.27 28.75 7.52
C MET A 371 -20.56 30.13 6.94
N SER A 372 -21.58 30.79 7.49
CA SER A 372 -21.87 32.20 7.15
C SER A 372 -20.70 33.10 7.51
N ALA A 373 -20.50 34.17 6.73
CA ALA A 373 -19.38 35.09 6.93
C ALA A 373 -19.37 35.73 8.34
N ALA A 374 -20.55 35.99 8.91
CA ALA A 374 -20.69 36.52 10.27
C ALA A 374 -20.20 35.49 11.32
N ARG A 375 -20.72 34.26 11.25
CA ARG A 375 -20.35 33.21 12.21
C ARG A 375 -18.89 32.80 12.08
N ARG A 376 -18.37 32.73 10.86
CA ARG A 376 -16.95 32.47 10.59
C ARG A 376 -16.07 33.54 11.24
N ARG A 377 -16.40 34.83 11.07
CA ARG A 377 -15.64 35.94 11.70
C ARG A 377 -15.64 35.84 13.23
N GLU A 378 -16.76 35.52 13.86
CA GLU A 378 -16.83 35.31 15.31
C GLU A 378 -15.88 34.20 15.78
N VAL A 379 -15.89 33.04 15.11
CA VAL A 379 -15.01 31.93 15.47
C VAL A 379 -13.54 32.30 15.25
N LEU A 380 -13.20 32.94 14.13
CA LEU A 380 -11.83 33.38 13.88
C LEU A 380 -11.30 34.33 14.97
N LEU A 381 -12.13 35.27 15.44
CA LEU A 381 -11.76 36.19 16.52
C LEU A 381 -11.54 35.45 17.85
N ARG A 382 -12.42 34.50 18.20
CA ARG A 382 -12.26 33.71 19.44
C ARG A 382 -11.05 32.78 19.41
N VAL A 383 -10.69 32.26 18.24
CA VAL A 383 -9.48 31.44 18.09
C VAL A 383 -8.23 32.31 18.23
N ALA A 384 -8.23 33.49 17.60
CA ALA A 384 -7.13 34.44 17.69
C ALA A 384 -6.97 35.04 19.10
N SER A 385 -8.05 35.20 19.87
CA SER A 385 -8.00 35.69 21.25
C SER A 385 -7.62 34.60 22.28
N GLY A 386 -7.61 33.34 21.88
CA GLY A 386 -7.35 32.20 22.79
C GLY A 386 -8.58 31.74 23.60
N GLU A 387 -9.75 32.36 23.41
CA GLU A 387 -11.00 31.94 24.07
C GLU A 387 -11.45 30.53 23.68
N THR A 388 -11.02 30.06 22.50
CA THR A 388 -11.31 28.71 22.01
C THR A 388 -10.13 27.78 22.29
N GLY A 389 -10.31 26.78 23.15
CA GLY A 389 -9.26 25.79 23.42
C GLY A 389 -9.20 24.67 22.39
N ILE A 390 -10.33 24.23 21.84
CA ILE A 390 -10.38 23.22 20.77
C ILE A 390 -11.11 23.77 19.54
N VAL A 391 -10.46 23.71 18.39
CA VAL A 391 -11.09 24.01 17.10
C VAL A 391 -11.22 22.73 16.29
N VAL A 392 -12.43 22.38 15.89
CA VAL A 392 -12.68 21.27 14.97
C VAL A 392 -13.01 21.83 13.61
N GLY A 393 -12.44 21.32 12.53
CA GLY A 393 -12.72 21.87 11.20
C GLY A 393 -12.21 21.06 10.04
N THR A 394 -12.47 21.56 8.84
CA THR A 394 -11.97 20.99 7.58
C THR A 394 -10.74 21.77 7.10
N HIS A 395 -10.43 21.71 5.80
CA HIS A 395 -9.46 22.59 5.12
C HIS A 395 -9.66 24.09 5.43
N ALA A 396 -10.81 24.50 5.95
CA ALA A 396 -11.02 25.83 6.51
C ALA A 396 -10.00 26.22 7.61
N LEU A 397 -9.43 25.25 8.35
CA LEU A 397 -8.33 25.47 9.30
C LEU A 397 -7.01 25.87 8.61
N LEU A 398 -6.87 25.53 7.34
CA LEU A 398 -5.68 25.82 6.52
C LEU A 398 -5.76 27.19 5.84
N SER A 399 -6.89 27.90 5.96
CA SER A 399 -7.09 29.27 5.46
C SER A 399 -6.06 30.26 6.01
N GLU A 400 -5.47 31.11 5.18
CA GLU A 400 -4.50 32.15 5.59
C GLU A 400 -5.04 33.09 6.67
N HIS A 401 -6.35 33.34 6.69
CA HIS A 401 -7.00 34.21 7.68
C HIS A 401 -7.15 33.63 9.08
N LEU A 402 -6.83 32.34 9.30
CA LEU A 402 -6.90 31.74 10.64
C LEU A 402 -5.58 31.97 11.39
N GLN A 403 -5.69 32.59 12.56
CA GLN A 403 -4.59 32.81 13.49
C GLN A 403 -4.95 32.22 14.85
N PHE A 404 -4.02 31.50 15.46
CA PHE A 404 -4.12 30.98 16.81
C PHE A 404 -3.38 31.90 17.77
N ALA A 405 -3.87 32.03 18.99
CA ALA A 405 -3.11 32.67 20.07
C ALA A 405 -1.87 31.83 20.41
N GLU A 406 -2.05 30.50 20.55
CA GLU A 406 -0.96 29.56 20.82
C GLU A 406 -1.39 28.16 20.37
N LEU A 407 -0.94 27.69 19.21
CA LEU A 407 -1.29 26.36 18.71
C LEU A 407 -0.30 25.31 19.25
N GLY A 408 -0.75 24.48 20.18
CA GLY A 408 0.08 23.45 20.82
C GLY A 408 -0.04 22.06 20.19
N LEU A 409 -1.21 21.68 19.67
CA LEU A 409 -1.43 20.35 19.08
C LEU A 409 -2.32 20.40 17.84
N VAL A 410 -1.90 19.69 16.80
CA VAL A 410 -2.70 19.40 15.61
C VAL A 410 -3.03 17.92 15.55
N VAL A 411 -4.32 17.61 15.57
CA VAL A 411 -4.86 16.27 15.35
C VAL A 411 -5.40 16.17 13.92
N VAL A 412 -4.99 15.18 13.16
CA VAL A 412 -5.49 14.93 11.80
C VAL A 412 -6.22 13.59 11.78
N ASP A 413 -7.49 13.57 11.36
CA ASP A 413 -8.26 12.33 11.22
C ASP A 413 -8.33 11.86 9.76
N GLU A 414 -8.16 10.55 9.54
CA GLU A 414 -8.17 9.87 8.24
C GLU A 414 -7.21 10.47 7.20
N GLN A 415 -5.92 10.19 7.40
CA GLN A 415 -4.78 10.72 6.65
C GLN A 415 -4.87 10.59 5.11
N HIS A 416 -5.54 9.57 4.58
CA HIS A 416 -5.47 9.20 3.15
C HIS A 416 -6.01 10.25 2.16
N ARG A 417 -6.60 11.35 2.62
CA ARG A 417 -7.11 12.44 1.77
C ARG A 417 -6.41 13.78 1.96
N PHE A 418 -5.49 13.91 2.93
CA PHE A 418 -4.83 15.17 3.22
C PHE A 418 -3.39 15.14 2.75
N GLY A 419 -3.08 16.04 1.81
CA GLY A 419 -1.74 16.20 1.26
C GLY A 419 -0.79 16.82 2.28
N VAL A 420 0.51 16.70 2.06
CA VAL A 420 1.51 17.14 3.05
C VAL A 420 1.72 18.65 3.07
N GLU A 421 1.49 19.32 1.95
CA GLU A 421 1.43 20.78 1.88
C GLU A 421 0.42 21.38 2.89
N GLN A 422 -0.62 20.62 3.23
CA GLN A 422 -1.65 21.03 4.17
C GLN A 422 -1.20 20.90 5.64
N ARG A 423 -0.32 19.95 5.94
CA ARG A 423 0.28 19.77 7.28
C ARG A 423 1.30 20.87 7.55
N ASP A 424 2.10 21.22 6.54
CA ASP A 424 3.09 22.30 6.64
C ASP A 424 2.42 23.68 6.77
N ALA A 425 1.27 23.89 6.13
CA ALA A 425 0.50 25.12 6.28
C ALA A 425 0.01 25.39 7.71
N LEU A 426 -0.26 24.36 8.53
CA LEU A 426 -0.60 24.54 9.95
C LEU A 426 0.63 24.78 10.81
N ARG A 427 1.76 24.12 10.49
CA ARG A 427 3.04 24.34 11.17
C ARG A 427 3.55 25.77 10.97
N ALA A 428 3.44 26.29 9.75
CA ALA A 428 3.89 27.63 9.39
C ALA A 428 3.09 28.76 10.08
N LYS A 429 1.92 28.46 10.65
CA LYS A 429 1.05 29.43 11.33
C LYS A 429 1.28 29.53 12.83
N ALA A 430 2.07 28.62 13.40
CA ALA A 430 2.39 28.63 14.82
C ALA A 430 3.73 29.34 15.05
N GLY A 431 3.84 30.08 16.17
CA GLY A 431 5.10 30.72 16.56
C GLY A 431 6.20 29.71 16.93
N ALA A 432 5.81 28.58 17.50
CA ALA A 432 6.65 27.41 17.78
C ALA A 432 6.06 26.18 17.08
N THR A 433 6.88 25.17 16.79
CA THR A 433 6.41 23.97 16.08
C THR A 433 5.38 23.22 16.93
N PRO A 434 4.13 23.06 16.47
CA PRO A 434 3.10 22.36 17.23
C PRO A 434 3.37 20.85 17.25
N HIS A 435 2.88 20.18 18.29
CA HIS A 435 2.82 18.73 18.33
C HIS A 435 1.82 18.22 17.27
N MET A 436 2.06 17.05 16.69
CA MET A 436 1.24 16.47 15.62
C MET A 436 0.83 15.03 15.96
N LEU A 437 -0.48 14.78 15.92
CA LEU A 437 -1.07 13.46 16.09
C LEU A 437 -1.94 13.13 14.87
N VAL A 438 -1.57 12.10 14.13
CA VAL A 438 -2.34 11.63 12.97
C VAL A 438 -3.10 10.38 13.37
N MET A 439 -4.37 10.29 13.01
CA MET A 439 -5.22 9.13 13.28
C MET A 439 -5.60 8.44 11.97
N THR A 440 -5.60 7.12 11.98
CA THR A 440 -6.08 6.30 10.87
C THR A 440 -7.05 5.24 11.37
N ALA A 441 -8.18 5.05 10.69
CA ALA A 441 -9.12 3.97 11.03
C ALA A 441 -8.85 2.66 10.29
N THR A 442 -8.04 2.70 9.23
CA THR A 442 -7.52 1.49 8.59
C THR A 442 -6.22 1.10 9.27
N PRO A 443 -6.13 -0.05 9.94
CA PRO A 443 -4.83 -0.57 10.31
C PRO A 443 -3.96 -0.69 9.06
N ILE A 444 -2.72 -0.24 9.14
CA ILE A 444 -1.68 -0.37 8.12
C ILE A 444 -0.63 -1.32 8.72
N PRO A 445 -0.12 -2.31 7.97
CA PRO A 445 0.92 -3.17 8.49
C PRO A 445 2.10 -2.33 8.97
N ARG A 446 2.68 -2.68 10.12
CA ARG A 446 3.76 -1.89 10.75
C ARG A 446 4.92 -1.63 9.79
N THR A 447 5.23 -2.59 8.92
CA THR A 447 6.27 -2.49 7.91
C THR A 447 5.98 -1.41 6.88
N VAL A 448 4.72 -1.29 6.43
CA VAL A 448 4.28 -0.19 5.56
C VAL A 448 4.27 1.13 6.30
N ALA A 449 3.83 1.14 7.56
CA ALA A 449 3.90 2.34 8.39
C ALA A 449 5.34 2.88 8.51
N MET A 450 6.30 1.97 8.70
CA MET A 450 7.73 2.28 8.80
C MET A 450 8.39 2.74 7.49
N THR A 451 7.78 2.50 6.33
CA THR A 451 8.34 2.88 5.02
C THR A 451 7.58 4.03 4.36
N VAL A 452 6.25 4.03 4.43
CA VAL A 452 5.36 4.97 3.73
C VAL A 452 5.05 6.20 4.59
N PHE A 453 4.86 5.99 5.89
CA PHE A 453 4.53 7.04 6.86
C PHE A 453 5.77 7.41 7.70
N GLY A 454 6.95 7.17 7.14
CA GLY A 454 8.16 6.76 7.86
C GLY A 454 8.64 7.65 9.01
N ASP A 455 8.41 8.97 8.95
CA ASP A 455 8.85 9.89 10.00
C ASP A 455 7.90 10.00 11.20
N LEU A 456 6.72 9.38 11.12
CA LEU A 456 5.76 9.27 12.21
C LEU A 456 6.16 8.12 13.14
N GLU A 457 6.16 8.39 14.44
CA GLU A 457 6.22 7.35 15.45
C GLU A 457 4.85 6.65 15.55
N VAL A 458 4.83 5.32 15.45
CA VAL A 458 3.56 4.57 15.38
C VAL A 458 3.14 4.11 16.76
N SER A 459 1.99 4.59 17.23
CA SER A 459 1.32 4.12 18.44
C SER A 459 0.14 3.22 18.06
N ILE A 460 0.14 1.98 18.56
CA ILE A 460 -0.89 0.99 18.26
C ILE A 460 -1.87 0.91 19.42
N LEU A 461 -3.12 1.26 19.14
CA LEU A 461 -4.24 1.17 20.07
C LEU A 461 -4.90 -0.20 19.99
N GLU A 462 -4.46 -1.10 20.87
CA GLU A 462 -4.97 -2.47 20.98
C GLU A 462 -6.24 -2.57 21.83
N GLY A 463 -7.11 -3.51 21.46
CA GLY A 463 -8.33 -3.84 22.19
C GLY A 463 -9.53 -2.95 21.84
N LEU A 464 -10.71 -3.55 21.91
CA LEU A 464 -11.98 -2.86 21.74
C LEU A 464 -12.59 -2.52 23.12
N PRO A 465 -13.30 -1.40 23.26
CA PRO A 465 -14.00 -1.05 24.50
C PRO A 465 -14.96 -2.15 24.96
N ALA A 466 -15.10 -2.31 26.28
CA ALA A 466 -16.04 -3.25 26.87
C ALA A 466 -17.49 -2.90 26.47
N GLY A 467 -18.29 -3.91 26.12
CA GLY A 467 -19.69 -3.74 25.71
C GLY A 467 -19.93 -3.75 24.19
N ARG A 468 -18.87 -3.82 23.35
CA ARG A 468 -19.06 -4.01 21.91
C ARG A 468 -19.32 -5.47 21.58
N ALA A 469 -20.53 -5.77 21.10
CA ALA A 469 -20.86 -7.12 20.64
C ALA A 469 -20.11 -7.44 19.34
N PRO A 470 -19.61 -8.68 19.17
CA PRO A 470 -18.87 -9.07 17.98
C PRO A 470 -19.78 -9.01 16.74
N ILE A 471 -19.21 -8.55 15.62
CA ILE A 471 -19.90 -8.53 14.33
C ILE A 471 -19.71 -9.88 13.65
N ASN A 472 -20.82 -10.53 13.30
CA ASN A 472 -20.80 -11.76 12.51
C ASN A 472 -20.83 -11.38 11.03
N THR A 473 -19.83 -11.82 10.27
CA THR A 473 -19.68 -11.48 8.86
C THR A 473 -19.91 -12.72 8.00
N HIS A 474 -20.77 -12.61 6.99
CA HIS A 474 -21.12 -13.71 6.09
C HIS A 474 -21.04 -13.27 4.63
N VAL A 475 -20.46 -14.11 3.77
CA VAL A 475 -20.52 -13.92 2.31
C VAL A 475 -21.83 -14.51 1.79
N VAL A 476 -22.61 -13.72 1.06
CA VAL A 476 -23.94 -14.09 0.56
C VAL A 476 -23.89 -14.32 -0.96
N PRO A 477 -24.08 -15.55 -1.45
CA PRO A 477 -24.05 -15.84 -2.89
C PRO A 477 -25.39 -15.45 -3.55
N LEU A 478 -25.43 -14.28 -4.19
CA LEU A 478 -26.63 -13.73 -4.85
C LEU A 478 -27.11 -14.56 -6.04
N ALA A 479 -26.20 -15.33 -6.67
CA ALA A 479 -26.54 -16.28 -7.73
C ALA A 479 -27.52 -17.37 -7.27
N LYS A 480 -27.58 -17.67 -5.96
CA LYS A 480 -28.51 -18.65 -5.38
C LYS A 480 -29.79 -17.93 -4.91
N PRO A 481 -30.96 -18.13 -5.55
CA PRO A 481 -32.18 -17.36 -5.26
C PRO A 481 -32.62 -17.38 -3.79
N LYS A 482 -32.46 -18.52 -3.11
CA LYS A 482 -32.79 -18.68 -1.69
C LYS A 482 -32.04 -17.69 -0.78
N TYR A 483 -30.75 -17.48 -1.05
CA TYR A 483 -29.92 -16.56 -0.26
C TYR A 483 -30.27 -15.10 -0.54
N ARG A 484 -30.61 -14.78 -1.78
CA ARG A 484 -31.10 -13.45 -2.16
C ARG A 484 -32.40 -13.10 -1.45
N THR A 485 -33.38 -14.02 -1.41
CA THR A 485 -34.62 -13.79 -0.66
C THR A 485 -34.33 -13.64 0.83
N ARG A 486 -33.47 -14.50 1.39
CA ARG A 486 -33.11 -14.46 2.81
C ARG A 486 -32.45 -13.14 3.22
N LEU A 487 -31.66 -12.51 2.35
CA LEU A 487 -31.05 -11.21 2.59
C LEU A 487 -32.13 -10.16 2.94
N PHE A 488 -33.18 -10.06 2.13
CA PHE A 488 -34.27 -9.09 2.36
C PHE A 488 -35.15 -9.47 3.55
N GLU A 489 -35.42 -10.76 3.77
CA GLU A 489 -36.12 -11.23 4.99
C GLU A 489 -35.39 -10.80 6.27
N LEU A 490 -34.07 -10.97 6.32
CA LEU A 490 -33.25 -10.54 7.45
C LEU A 490 -33.33 -9.04 7.70
N MET A 491 -33.34 -8.22 6.63
CA MET A 491 -33.54 -6.77 6.78
C MET A 491 -34.88 -6.47 7.45
N ARG A 492 -35.95 -7.14 7.04
CA ARG A 492 -37.28 -6.95 7.61
C ARG A 492 -37.37 -7.43 9.06
N GLU A 493 -36.73 -8.55 9.40
CA GLU A 493 -36.67 -9.08 10.76
C GLU A 493 -35.99 -8.08 11.72
N GLU A 494 -34.87 -7.46 11.31
CA GLU A 494 -34.19 -6.45 12.11
C GLU A 494 -35.03 -5.18 12.29
N VAL A 495 -35.66 -4.69 11.21
CA VAL A 495 -36.59 -3.55 11.30
C VAL A 495 -37.79 -3.86 12.20
N ALA A 496 -38.33 -5.09 12.14
CA ALA A 496 -39.44 -5.51 13.00
C ALA A 496 -39.05 -5.58 14.49
N ARG A 497 -37.76 -5.78 14.80
CA ARG A 497 -37.20 -5.70 16.16
C ARG A 497 -36.97 -4.25 16.62
N GLY A 498 -37.25 -3.27 15.76
CA GLY A 498 -37.00 -1.86 16.03
C GLY A 498 -35.56 -1.43 15.77
N HIS A 499 -34.75 -2.28 15.13
CA HIS A 499 -33.37 -1.96 14.74
C HIS A 499 -33.33 -1.33 13.34
N GLN A 500 -32.14 -0.85 12.97
CA GLN A 500 -31.92 -0.17 11.69
C GLN A 500 -30.89 -0.90 10.82
N VAL A 501 -31.00 -0.69 9.51
CA VAL A 501 -30.25 -1.43 8.50
C VAL A 501 -29.52 -0.48 7.55
N TYR A 502 -28.24 -0.77 7.30
CA TYR A 502 -27.48 -0.17 6.21
C TYR A 502 -27.48 -1.08 4.98
N VAL A 503 -27.71 -0.49 3.81
CA VAL A 503 -27.56 -1.16 2.51
C VAL A 503 -26.58 -0.35 1.66
N VAL A 504 -25.43 -0.93 1.34
CA VAL A 504 -24.37 -0.27 0.57
C VAL A 504 -24.28 -0.87 -0.83
N VAL A 505 -24.31 -0.01 -1.85
CA VAL A 505 -24.22 -0.37 -3.27
C VAL A 505 -23.09 0.42 -3.94
N PRO A 506 -22.45 -0.10 -4.99
CA PRO A 506 -21.25 0.52 -5.56
C PRO A 506 -21.51 1.78 -6.40
N ARG A 507 -22.75 2.04 -6.84
CA ARG A 507 -23.08 3.10 -7.81
C ARG A 507 -24.34 3.87 -7.44
N ILE A 508 -24.45 5.11 -7.90
CA ILE A 508 -25.65 5.94 -7.73
C ILE A 508 -26.68 5.65 -8.83
N THR A 509 -26.25 5.70 -10.09
CA THR A 509 -27.10 5.55 -11.29
C THR A 509 -26.44 4.64 -12.34
N GLU A 510 -27.20 4.11 -13.30
CA GLU A 510 -26.66 3.25 -14.36
C GLU A 510 -25.75 3.99 -15.37
N ALA A 511 -25.95 5.31 -15.52
CA ALA A 511 -25.31 6.14 -16.56
C ALA A 511 -24.02 6.87 -16.12
N SER A 512 -23.65 6.82 -14.84
CA SER A 512 -22.54 7.61 -14.30
C SER A 512 -21.21 6.87 -14.36
N GLY A 513 -20.60 6.85 -15.54
CA GLY A 513 -19.32 6.20 -15.79
C GLY A 513 -18.08 7.01 -15.39
N GLU A 514 -18.16 8.32 -15.19
CA GLU A 514 -16.93 9.15 -15.21
C GLU A 514 -16.77 10.27 -14.17
N ASP A 515 -17.72 10.52 -13.27
CA ASP A 515 -17.50 11.52 -12.20
C ASP A 515 -18.23 11.12 -10.91
N ASP A 516 -17.48 10.65 -9.91
CA ASP A 516 -17.88 10.75 -8.50
C ASP A 516 -16.61 10.88 -7.63
N GLY A 517 -16.53 12.02 -6.93
CA GLY A 517 -15.40 12.45 -6.12
C GLY A 517 -15.17 11.59 -4.88
N GLY A 518 -14.12 10.77 -4.95
CA GLY A 518 -13.55 10.06 -3.83
C GLY A 518 -12.39 9.20 -4.32
N SER A 519 -11.22 9.82 -4.48
CA SER A 519 -9.92 9.19 -4.81
C SER A 519 -10.01 7.77 -5.38
N ALA A 520 -10.59 7.66 -6.57
CA ALA A 520 -10.45 6.49 -7.43
C ALA A 520 -9.36 6.76 -8.48
N ALA A 521 -8.30 7.44 -8.09
CA ALA A 521 -7.05 7.47 -8.85
C ALA A 521 -6.24 6.22 -8.45
N GLY A 522 -6.66 5.08 -9.00
CA GLY A 522 -6.06 3.79 -8.72
C GLY A 522 -6.89 2.59 -9.20
N ALA A 523 -7.62 2.70 -10.31
CA ALA A 523 -8.32 1.54 -10.89
C ALA A 523 -8.51 1.58 -12.41
N ALA A 524 -7.90 2.53 -13.13
CA ALA A 524 -8.03 2.65 -14.58
C ALA A 524 -6.68 2.93 -15.25
N SER A 525 -5.78 1.94 -15.24
CA SER A 525 -4.68 1.86 -16.23
C SER A 525 -4.36 0.40 -16.59
N ALA A 526 -5.40 -0.38 -16.89
CA ALA A 526 -5.26 -1.65 -17.60
C ALA A 526 -5.66 -1.49 -19.07
N ALA A 527 -4.99 -0.58 -19.78
CA ALA A 527 -5.05 -0.49 -21.24
C ALA A 527 -3.80 0.19 -21.80
N GLY A 528 -2.65 -0.49 -21.68
CA GLY A 528 -1.46 -0.24 -22.50
C GLY A 528 -1.39 -1.34 -23.58
N THR A 529 -1.39 -0.92 -24.83
CA THR A 529 -1.64 -1.72 -26.03
C THR A 529 -0.42 -2.51 -26.54
N GLY A 530 -0.68 -3.79 -26.89
CA GLY A 530 0.05 -4.65 -27.84
C GLY A 530 1.26 -5.41 -27.28
N GLY A 531 1.39 -6.74 -27.29
CA GLY A 531 0.72 -7.93 -27.85
C GLY A 531 1.72 -9.09 -27.62
N ALA A 532 1.42 -10.38 -27.43
CA ALA A 532 0.47 -11.23 -28.13
C ALA A 532 0.09 -12.46 -27.26
N GLU A 533 -1.05 -13.03 -27.61
CA GLU A 533 -1.87 -14.00 -26.88
C GLU A 533 -1.23 -15.40 -26.77
N ALA A 534 -1.33 -16.02 -25.59
CA ALA A 534 -1.43 -17.47 -25.48
C ALA A 534 -2.85 -17.79 -25.04
N ALA A 535 -3.62 -18.35 -25.97
CA ALA A 535 -5.01 -18.68 -25.75
C ALA A 535 -5.15 -20.03 -25.03
N GLY A 536 -6.03 -20.06 -24.04
CA GLY A 536 -6.58 -21.25 -23.38
C GLY A 536 -7.99 -20.93 -22.87
N SER A 537 -9.01 -21.45 -23.58
CA SER A 537 -10.44 -21.55 -23.24
C SER A 537 -11.13 -20.33 -22.61
N GLY A 538 -11.86 -19.60 -23.45
CA GLY A 538 -12.72 -18.50 -23.04
C GLY A 538 -13.93 -18.93 -22.23
N ALA A 539 -14.07 -18.33 -21.06
CA ALA A 539 -15.32 -17.70 -20.68
C ALA A 539 -15.05 -16.20 -20.71
N ALA A 540 -15.64 -15.47 -21.67
CA ALA A 540 -15.70 -14.02 -21.58
C ALA A 540 -16.42 -13.71 -20.27
N ALA A 541 -15.73 -13.11 -19.30
CA ALA A 541 -16.33 -12.67 -18.05
C ALA A 541 -17.44 -11.68 -18.41
N ALA A 542 -18.68 -12.16 -18.45
CA ALA A 542 -19.85 -11.33 -18.61
C ALA A 542 -19.78 -10.25 -17.53
N LYS A 543 -19.75 -8.99 -17.94
CA LYS A 543 -19.67 -7.84 -17.03
C LYS A 543 -20.93 -7.90 -16.16
N VAL A 544 -20.79 -8.41 -14.94
CA VAL A 544 -21.92 -8.57 -14.01
C VAL A 544 -22.55 -7.19 -13.81
N PRO A 545 -23.85 -7.01 -14.10
CA PRO A 545 -24.53 -5.74 -13.86
C PRO A 545 -24.42 -5.39 -12.37
N ARG A 546 -23.90 -4.21 -12.05
CA ARG A 546 -23.77 -3.73 -10.68
C ARG A 546 -25.04 -2.98 -10.28
N ASP A 547 -25.48 -3.17 -9.05
CA ASP A 547 -26.64 -2.49 -8.48
C ASP A 547 -26.35 -1.01 -8.23
N THR A 548 -27.42 -0.22 -8.15
CA THR A 548 -27.38 1.23 -7.97
C THR A 548 -28.27 1.65 -6.80
N VAL A 549 -28.03 2.83 -6.23
CA VAL A 549 -28.88 3.36 -5.14
C VAL A 549 -30.32 3.46 -5.64
N GLU A 550 -30.54 4.04 -6.82
CA GLU A 550 -31.87 4.20 -7.41
C GLU A 550 -32.56 2.85 -7.64
N ALA A 551 -31.85 1.87 -8.21
CA ALA A 551 -32.40 0.53 -8.47
C ALA A 551 -32.73 -0.21 -7.17
N MET A 552 -31.85 -0.15 -6.17
CA MET A 552 -32.10 -0.75 -4.86
C MET A 552 -33.29 -0.09 -4.14
N MET A 553 -33.39 1.24 -4.17
CA MET A 553 -34.51 1.99 -3.63
C MET A 553 -35.84 1.59 -4.29
N ALA A 554 -35.87 1.53 -5.62
CA ALA A 554 -37.05 1.09 -6.37
C ALA A 554 -37.43 -0.36 -6.02
N ARG A 555 -36.43 -1.24 -5.91
CA ARG A 555 -36.62 -2.66 -5.56
C ARG A 555 -37.19 -2.83 -4.16
N LEU A 556 -36.65 -2.12 -3.16
CA LEU A 556 -37.15 -2.15 -1.79
C LEU A 556 -38.58 -1.61 -1.70
N ARG A 557 -38.90 -0.50 -2.37
CA ARG A 557 -40.24 0.09 -2.38
C ARG A 557 -41.29 -0.79 -3.07
N ALA A 558 -40.89 -1.55 -4.09
CA ALA A 558 -41.78 -2.45 -4.82
C ALA A 558 -41.99 -3.81 -4.14
N MET A 559 -41.18 -4.17 -3.13
CA MET A 559 -41.29 -5.46 -2.44
C MET A 559 -42.42 -5.45 -1.41
N PRO A 560 -43.40 -6.37 -1.49
CA PRO A 560 -44.46 -6.49 -0.48
C PRO A 560 -43.92 -6.71 0.94
N LEU A 561 -42.78 -7.40 1.07
CA LEU A 561 -42.12 -7.66 2.35
C LEU A 561 -41.63 -6.38 3.06
N MET A 562 -41.46 -5.29 2.32
CA MET A 562 -40.99 -3.99 2.82
C MET A 562 -42.12 -2.98 3.01
N GLU A 563 -43.38 -3.41 2.90
CA GLU A 563 -44.52 -2.54 3.16
C GLU A 563 -44.47 -1.96 4.59
N GLY A 564 -44.61 -0.63 4.68
CA GLY A 564 -44.53 0.12 5.93
C GLY A 564 -43.11 0.40 6.45
N VAL A 565 -42.05 -0.07 5.76
CA VAL A 565 -40.66 0.21 6.13
C VAL A 565 -40.23 1.58 5.57
N ARG A 566 -39.63 2.43 6.41
CA ARG A 566 -39.17 3.77 6.02
C ARG A 566 -37.77 3.67 5.44
N VAL A 567 -37.64 3.86 4.13
CA VAL A 567 -36.35 3.75 3.42
C VAL A 567 -35.85 5.13 2.99
N GLY A 568 -34.61 5.45 3.32
CA GLY A 568 -33.91 6.67 2.91
C GLY A 568 -32.70 6.37 2.03
N GLU A 569 -32.22 7.40 1.31
CA GLU A 569 -31.04 7.30 0.45
C GLU A 569 -29.95 8.30 0.85
N LEU A 570 -28.68 7.89 0.72
CA LEU A 570 -27.53 8.75 0.97
C LEU A 570 -26.46 8.54 -0.09
N HIS A 571 -26.11 9.56 -0.86
CA HIS A 571 -25.06 9.46 -1.87
C HIS A 571 -24.37 10.79 -2.15
N GLY A 572 -23.26 10.74 -2.89
CA GLY A 572 -22.37 11.88 -3.12
C GLY A 572 -23.04 13.09 -3.76
N ARG A 573 -24.04 12.86 -4.62
CA ARG A 573 -24.79 13.91 -5.34
C ARG A 573 -25.82 14.68 -4.50
N LEU A 574 -26.16 14.23 -3.30
CA LEU A 574 -27.06 14.99 -2.43
C LEU A 574 -26.39 16.27 -1.92
N ALA A 575 -27.16 17.34 -1.77
CA ALA A 575 -26.69 18.57 -1.12
C ALA A 575 -26.26 18.28 0.33
N THR A 576 -25.30 19.05 0.85
CA THR A 576 -24.74 18.84 2.20
C THR A 576 -25.83 18.90 3.29
N GLU A 577 -26.79 19.81 3.15
CA GLU A 577 -27.93 19.94 4.08
C GLU A 577 -28.84 18.71 4.04
N ASP A 578 -29.12 18.16 2.85
CA ASP A 578 -29.93 16.95 2.70
C ASP A 578 -29.24 15.72 3.27
N LYS A 579 -27.91 15.61 3.09
CA LYS A 579 -27.10 14.55 3.72
C LYS A 579 -27.20 14.63 5.24
N ALA A 580 -26.98 15.83 5.80
CA ALA A 580 -27.06 16.05 7.24
C ALA A 580 -28.45 15.73 7.80
N ARG A 581 -29.52 16.17 7.11
CA ARG A 581 -30.91 15.87 7.49
C ARG A 581 -31.19 14.37 7.45
N THR A 582 -30.84 13.70 6.37
CA THR A 582 -31.05 12.25 6.21
C THR A 582 -30.32 11.47 7.30
N MET A 583 -29.09 11.88 7.62
CA MET A 583 -28.32 11.25 8.70
C MET A 583 -28.96 11.48 10.06
N ALA A 584 -29.45 12.69 10.35
CA ALA A 584 -30.16 12.99 11.59
C ALA A 584 -31.49 12.21 11.70
N ASP A 585 -32.20 12.04 10.58
CA ASP A 585 -33.42 11.23 10.51
C ASP A 585 -33.13 9.75 10.74
N PHE A 586 -32.02 9.25 10.21
CA PHE A 586 -31.57 7.90 10.48
C PHE A 586 -31.14 7.75 11.94
N GLU A 587 -30.31 8.63 12.51
CA GLU A 587 -29.93 8.54 13.94
C GLU A 587 -31.15 8.61 14.89
N ALA A 588 -32.16 9.41 14.55
CA ALA A 588 -33.40 9.55 15.32
C ALA A 588 -34.40 8.39 15.13
N GLY A 589 -34.08 7.38 14.32
CA GLY A 589 -34.98 6.26 14.04
C GLY A 589 -36.21 6.65 13.21
N ARG A 590 -36.15 7.74 12.44
CA ARG A 590 -37.17 8.13 11.46
C ARG A 590 -37.01 7.38 10.12
N ILE A 591 -35.83 6.84 9.86
CA ILE A 591 -35.52 5.98 8.71
C ILE A 591 -35.10 4.60 9.25
N ASP A 592 -35.69 3.54 8.73
CA ASP A 592 -35.41 2.15 9.14
C ASP A 592 -34.27 1.53 8.32
N ILE A 593 -34.27 1.79 7.01
CA ILE A 593 -33.25 1.30 6.07
C ILE A 593 -32.61 2.48 5.35
N LEU A 594 -31.28 2.59 5.43
CA LEU A 594 -30.51 3.59 4.70
C LEU A 594 -29.75 2.93 3.54
N VAL A 595 -30.13 3.26 2.31
CA VAL A 595 -29.43 2.84 1.08
C VAL A 595 -28.38 3.88 0.72
N SER A 596 -27.15 3.47 0.50
CA SER A 596 -26.05 4.40 0.25
C SER A 596 -24.94 3.85 -0.62
N THR A 597 -24.09 4.73 -1.11
CA THR A 597 -22.77 4.35 -1.63
C THR A 597 -21.70 4.36 -0.52
N THR A 598 -20.42 4.37 -0.90
CA THR A 598 -19.24 4.52 -0.02
C THR A 598 -19.24 5.80 0.83
N VAL A 599 -20.22 6.69 0.69
CA VAL A 599 -20.33 7.90 1.52
C VAL A 599 -20.45 7.58 3.02
N ILE A 600 -21.00 6.43 3.40
CA ILE A 600 -21.05 5.96 4.81
C ILE A 600 -19.66 5.58 5.36
N GLU A 601 -18.65 5.40 4.50
CA GLU A 601 -17.27 5.15 4.97
C GLU A 601 -16.82 6.24 5.95
N VAL A 602 -17.36 7.45 5.83
CA VAL A 602 -17.05 8.58 6.70
C VAL A 602 -18.12 8.79 7.78
N GLY A 603 -17.68 8.66 9.03
CA GLY A 603 -18.29 9.33 10.19
C GLY A 603 -19.39 8.60 10.94
N VAL A 604 -20.55 8.30 10.35
CA VAL A 604 -21.75 8.15 11.18
C VAL A 604 -21.77 6.85 12.01
N ASP A 605 -22.11 6.99 13.29
CA ASP A 605 -22.29 5.92 14.27
C ASP A 605 -23.75 5.92 14.71
N VAL A 606 -24.51 4.91 14.29
CA VAL A 606 -25.90 4.74 14.72
C VAL A 606 -25.98 3.55 15.66
N HIS A 607 -26.22 3.83 16.93
CA HIS A 607 -26.22 2.84 18.01
C HIS A 607 -27.21 1.69 17.75
N ASN A 608 -28.35 1.99 17.13
CA ASN A 608 -29.43 1.06 16.83
C ASN A 608 -29.27 0.33 15.47
N ALA A 609 -28.16 0.56 14.75
CA ALA A 609 -27.88 -0.13 13.50
C ALA A 609 -27.21 -1.49 13.77
N THR A 610 -27.92 -2.57 13.45
CA THR A 610 -27.51 -3.95 13.73
C THR A 610 -27.15 -4.74 12.46
N LEU A 611 -27.61 -4.31 11.28
CA LEU A 611 -27.35 -5.02 10.02
C LEU A 611 -26.68 -4.12 8.98
N MET A 612 -25.56 -4.60 8.44
CA MET A 612 -24.86 -4.02 7.30
C MET A 612 -24.97 -4.99 6.12
N ALA A 613 -25.55 -4.57 5.01
CA ALA A 613 -25.63 -5.34 3.77
C ALA A 613 -24.86 -4.63 2.66
N VAL A 614 -23.72 -5.16 2.26
CA VAL A 614 -22.93 -4.66 1.13
C VAL A 614 -23.28 -5.49 -0.10
N VAL A 615 -23.95 -4.89 -1.07
CA VAL A 615 -24.36 -5.52 -2.33
C VAL A 615 -23.28 -5.28 -3.37
N ASP A 616 -22.99 -6.31 -4.17
CA ASP A 616 -21.84 -6.37 -5.07
C ASP A 616 -20.53 -6.07 -4.33
N ALA A 617 -20.35 -6.73 -3.18
CA ALA A 617 -19.21 -6.54 -2.28
C ALA A 617 -17.85 -6.71 -2.97
N ASP A 618 -17.78 -7.48 -4.05
CA ASP A 618 -16.58 -7.65 -4.88
C ASP A 618 -16.12 -6.36 -5.60
N ALA A 619 -16.97 -5.33 -5.67
CA ALA A 619 -16.60 -4.02 -6.18
C ALA A 619 -15.76 -3.18 -5.20
N PHE A 620 -15.68 -3.58 -3.92
CA PHE A 620 -15.02 -2.81 -2.86
C PHE A 620 -13.67 -3.43 -2.46
N GLY A 621 -12.73 -2.61 -2.00
CA GLY A 621 -11.46 -3.06 -1.42
C GLY A 621 -11.64 -3.60 0.00
N ILE A 622 -10.65 -4.36 0.53
CA ILE A 622 -10.72 -4.93 1.89
C ILE A 622 -10.89 -3.83 2.93
N SER A 623 -10.10 -2.76 2.83
CA SER A 623 -10.14 -1.65 3.78
C SER A 623 -11.51 -0.96 3.82
N GLN A 624 -12.18 -0.82 2.67
CA GLN A 624 -13.52 -0.26 2.57
C GLN A 624 -14.54 -1.18 3.24
N LEU A 625 -14.51 -2.48 2.91
CA LEU A 625 -15.40 -3.48 3.52
C LEU A 625 -15.20 -3.55 5.04
N HIS A 626 -13.96 -3.41 5.51
CA HIS A 626 -13.63 -3.36 6.92
C HIS A 626 -14.22 -2.12 7.62
N GLN A 627 -14.09 -0.94 7.01
CA GLN A 627 -14.68 0.30 7.51
C GLN A 627 -16.21 0.22 7.55
N LEU A 628 -16.85 -0.25 6.48
CA LEU A 628 -18.30 -0.45 6.40
C LEU A 628 -18.78 -1.45 7.46
N ARG A 629 -18.09 -2.59 7.60
CA ARG A 629 -18.38 -3.57 8.67
C ARG A 629 -18.36 -2.91 10.04
N GLY A 630 -17.40 -2.03 10.31
CA GLY A 630 -17.26 -1.33 11.58
C GLY A 630 -18.36 -0.29 11.91
N ARG A 631 -19.34 -0.07 11.01
CA ARG A 631 -20.44 0.90 11.19
C ARG A 631 -21.67 0.33 11.92
N VAL A 632 -21.72 -0.98 12.15
CA VAL A 632 -22.82 -1.65 12.88
C VAL A 632 -22.36 -2.25 14.20
N GLY A 633 -23.31 -2.56 15.09
CA GLY A 633 -23.03 -3.25 16.36
C GLY A 633 -22.37 -2.35 17.42
N ARG A 634 -22.72 -1.05 17.42
CA ARG A 634 -22.09 -0.04 18.30
C ARG A 634 -22.89 0.25 19.57
N GLY A 635 -24.20 0.02 19.59
CA GLY A 635 -25.05 0.15 20.80
C GLY A 635 -25.03 -1.06 21.74
N GLY A 636 -24.02 -1.92 21.67
CA GLY A 636 -23.95 -3.17 22.45
C GLY A 636 -24.84 -4.31 21.95
N LEU A 637 -25.63 -4.08 20.90
CA LEU A 637 -26.38 -5.11 20.18
C LEU A 637 -25.48 -5.88 19.21
N HIS A 638 -25.76 -7.17 19.02
CA HIS A 638 -25.03 -8.01 18.05
C HIS A 638 -25.19 -7.48 16.63
N GLY A 639 -24.08 -7.13 15.99
CA GLY A 639 -24.04 -6.69 14.60
C GLY A 639 -23.90 -7.87 13.62
N THR A 640 -24.54 -7.78 12.46
CA THR A 640 -24.36 -8.70 11.33
C THR A 640 -23.92 -7.93 10.09
N CYS A 641 -22.90 -8.43 9.39
CA CYS A 641 -22.42 -7.88 8.12
C CYS A 641 -22.57 -8.93 7.01
N LEU A 642 -23.31 -8.59 5.95
CA LEU A 642 -23.58 -9.44 4.81
C LEU A 642 -22.84 -8.90 3.59
N LEU A 643 -21.88 -9.68 3.08
CA LEU A 643 -21.10 -9.36 1.88
C LEU A 643 -21.72 -10.09 0.69
N ALA A 644 -22.65 -9.44 0.00
CA ALA A 644 -23.42 -10.06 -1.08
C ALA A 644 -22.70 -9.92 -2.43
N THR A 645 -22.52 -11.03 -3.13
CA THR A 645 -21.80 -11.08 -4.41
C THR A 645 -22.43 -12.08 -5.39
N TRP A 646 -22.29 -11.81 -6.69
CA TRP A 646 -22.68 -12.74 -7.75
C TRP A 646 -21.56 -13.75 -8.11
N LEU A 647 -20.36 -13.60 -7.55
CA LEU A 647 -19.21 -14.46 -7.85
C LEU A 647 -19.32 -15.86 -7.23
N GLU A 648 -18.91 -16.88 -7.98
CA GLU A 648 -18.91 -18.29 -7.54
C GLU A 648 -17.76 -18.64 -6.59
N GLU A 649 -17.86 -19.78 -5.89
CA GLU A 649 -16.95 -20.26 -4.81
C GLU A 649 -15.51 -20.60 -5.24
N GLY A 650 -15.12 -20.34 -6.49
CA GLY A 650 -13.75 -20.52 -6.99
C GLY A 650 -13.14 -19.29 -7.65
N HIS A 651 -13.85 -18.15 -7.68
CA HIS A 651 -13.35 -16.96 -8.36
C HIS A 651 -12.21 -16.29 -7.53
N PRO A 652 -11.05 -15.93 -8.12
CA PRO A 652 -9.95 -15.31 -7.38
C PRO A 652 -10.34 -14.06 -6.59
N SER A 653 -11.24 -13.23 -7.13
CA SER A 653 -11.76 -12.03 -6.44
C SER A 653 -12.70 -12.31 -5.26
N ARG A 654 -13.14 -13.57 -5.07
CA ARG A 654 -13.95 -13.98 -3.92
C ARG A 654 -13.10 -14.29 -2.69
N ALA A 655 -11.86 -14.75 -2.86
CA ALA A 655 -10.92 -15.02 -1.76
C ALA A 655 -10.77 -13.81 -0.81
N ARG A 656 -10.86 -12.61 -1.37
CA ARG A 656 -10.87 -11.35 -0.62
C ARG A 656 -12.07 -11.20 0.32
N LEU A 657 -13.27 -11.54 -0.15
CA LEU A 657 -14.49 -11.47 0.66
C LEU A 657 -14.46 -12.51 1.78
N ASP A 658 -13.96 -13.71 1.47
CA ASP A 658 -13.80 -14.78 2.44
C ASP A 658 -12.77 -14.39 3.52
N ALA A 659 -11.69 -13.70 3.17
CA ALA A 659 -10.74 -13.14 4.13
C ALA A 659 -11.42 -12.13 5.09
N VAL A 660 -12.21 -11.18 4.55
CA VAL A 660 -12.97 -10.20 5.37
C VAL A 660 -13.98 -10.89 6.29
N ALA A 661 -14.59 -11.98 5.84
CA ALA A 661 -15.54 -12.75 6.64
C ALA A 661 -14.85 -13.61 7.72
N ALA A 662 -13.66 -14.13 7.46
CA ALA A 662 -12.95 -15.06 8.34
C ALA A 662 -12.26 -14.37 9.53
N THR A 663 -11.77 -13.15 9.36
CA THR A 663 -11.07 -12.44 10.46
C THR A 663 -11.75 -11.14 10.84
N ARG A 664 -11.75 -10.87 12.15
CA ARG A 664 -12.17 -9.59 12.72
C ARG A 664 -11.02 -8.61 12.90
N ASP A 665 -9.79 -9.11 12.89
CA ASP A 665 -8.60 -8.29 13.10
C ASP A 665 -8.31 -7.45 11.86
N GLY A 666 -8.49 -6.13 11.99
CA GLY A 666 -8.20 -5.18 10.93
C GLY A 666 -6.72 -5.15 10.52
N PHE A 667 -5.78 -5.53 11.38
CA PHE A 667 -4.35 -5.63 11.03
C PHE A 667 -4.10 -6.81 10.10
N ALA A 668 -4.62 -7.99 10.45
CA ALA A 668 -4.56 -9.16 9.57
C ALA A 668 -5.22 -8.90 8.21
N LEU A 669 -6.34 -8.15 8.17
CA LEU A 669 -6.99 -7.75 6.92
C LEU A 669 -6.15 -6.78 6.11
N ALA A 670 -5.48 -5.82 6.75
CA ALA A 670 -4.62 -4.89 6.07
C ALA A 670 -3.39 -5.58 5.46
N GLU A 671 -2.80 -6.56 6.16
CA GLU A 671 -1.74 -7.39 5.58
C GLU A 671 -2.22 -8.18 4.36
N GLU A 672 -3.43 -8.73 4.42
CA GLU A 672 -4.01 -9.47 3.30
C GLU A 672 -4.35 -8.56 2.11
N ASP A 673 -4.88 -7.35 2.35
CA ASP A 673 -5.15 -6.35 1.29
C ASP A 673 -3.85 -5.97 0.59
N LEU A 674 -2.79 -5.80 1.38
CA LEU A 674 -1.48 -5.40 0.91
C LEU A 674 -0.79 -6.51 0.11
N LYS A 675 -0.92 -7.78 0.52
CA LYS A 675 -0.42 -8.94 -0.25
C LYS A 675 -1.07 -9.05 -1.62
N GLN A 676 -2.34 -8.64 -1.74
CA GLN A 676 -3.10 -8.69 -2.98
C GLN A 676 -2.84 -7.47 -3.88
N ARG A 677 -2.49 -6.31 -3.31
CA ARG A 677 -2.06 -5.13 -4.06
C ARG A 677 -0.63 -5.31 -4.57
N ARG A 678 -0.33 -4.76 -5.75
CA ARG A 678 1.06 -4.63 -6.20
C ARG A 678 1.71 -3.49 -5.42
N GLU A 679 2.93 -3.70 -4.94
CA GLU A 679 3.68 -2.76 -4.09
C GLU A 679 3.79 -1.33 -4.68
N GLY A 680 3.78 -1.21 -6.02
CA GLY A 680 3.80 0.09 -6.71
C GLY A 680 2.57 0.98 -6.45
N ASP A 681 1.40 0.41 -6.15
CA ASP A 681 0.18 1.19 -5.88
C ASP A 681 0.19 1.83 -4.48
N ILE A 682 0.99 1.28 -3.55
CA ILE A 682 1.09 1.74 -2.16
C ILE A 682 2.06 2.91 -2.02
N LEU A 683 3.10 2.94 -2.86
CA LEU A 683 4.11 4.01 -2.89
C LEU A 683 3.72 5.19 -3.80
N GLY A 684 2.48 5.21 -4.30
CA GLY A 684 1.94 6.31 -5.11
C GLY A 684 2.45 6.38 -6.55
N SER A 685 3.10 5.32 -7.07
CA SER A 685 3.67 5.32 -8.43
C SER A 685 2.62 5.33 -9.55
N SER A 686 1.38 4.91 -9.27
CA SER A 686 0.29 4.87 -10.26
C SER A 686 -0.44 6.21 -10.47
N GLN A 687 -0.29 7.20 -9.58
CA GLN A 687 -0.91 8.52 -9.79
C GLN A 687 -0.06 9.47 -10.64
N SER A 688 1.27 9.32 -10.63
CA SER A 688 2.20 10.21 -11.35
C SER A 688 2.79 9.60 -12.64
N GLY A 689 2.50 8.33 -12.95
CA GLY A 689 3.00 7.65 -14.15
C GLY A 689 4.52 7.43 -14.18
N ARG A 690 5.21 7.54 -13.03
CA ARG A 690 6.67 7.41 -12.91
C ARG A 690 7.06 6.19 -12.07
N LYS A 691 8.25 5.63 -12.35
CA LYS A 691 8.76 4.35 -11.81
C LYS A 691 8.77 4.36 -10.28
N SER A 692 8.47 3.22 -9.65
CA SER A 692 8.62 3.01 -8.21
C SER A 692 10.09 3.20 -7.79
N THR A 693 10.34 3.90 -6.68
CA THR A 693 11.70 4.19 -6.20
C THR A 693 12.38 3.00 -5.52
N LEU A 694 11.61 2.02 -5.03
CA LEU A 694 12.14 0.73 -4.56
C LEU A 694 12.23 -0.23 -5.74
N LYS A 695 13.45 -0.64 -6.12
CA LYS A 695 13.67 -1.53 -7.26
C LYS A 695 13.57 -3.00 -6.86
N VAL A 696 14.00 -3.35 -5.64
CA VAL A 696 14.19 -4.75 -5.20
C VAL A 696 13.52 -5.06 -3.87
N LEU A 697 13.46 -4.08 -2.97
CA LEU A 697 12.88 -4.22 -1.65
C LEU A 697 11.37 -4.40 -1.74
N ARG A 698 10.89 -5.46 -1.11
CA ARG A 698 9.48 -5.81 -1.03
C ARG A 698 8.99 -5.57 0.38
N VAL A 699 8.26 -4.48 0.61
CA VAL A 699 7.92 -3.96 1.95
C VAL A 699 7.29 -5.03 2.87
N ILE A 700 6.50 -5.93 2.30
CA ILE A 700 5.84 -7.01 3.05
C ILE A 700 6.78 -8.18 3.27
N GLN A 701 7.42 -8.65 2.19
CA GLN A 701 8.20 -9.88 2.21
C GLN A 701 9.52 -9.70 2.96
N ASP A 702 10.05 -8.48 2.98
CA ASP A 702 11.33 -8.12 3.58
C ASP A 702 11.15 -7.36 4.92
N ALA A 703 10.02 -7.55 5.59
CA ALA A 703 9.66 -6.95 6.89
C ALA A 703 10.79 -6.98 7.93
N ASP A 704 11.34 -8.17 8.20
CA ASP A 704 12.40 -8.37 9.19
C ASP A 704 13.70 -7.67 8.80
N LEU A 705 13.96 -7.57 7.49
CA LEU A 705 15.14 -6.93 6.94
C LEU A 705 15.00 -5.40 7.04
N ILE A 706 13.80 -4.85 6.86
CA ILE A 706 13.50 -3.43 7.09
C ILE A 706 13.62 -3.08 8.58
N ALA A 707 13.09 -3.94 9.47
CA ALA A 707 13.23 -3.76 10.91
C ALA A 707 14.70 -3.75 11.34
N ALA A 708 15.50 -4.70 10.85
CA ALA A 708 16.94 -4.72 11.07
C ALA A 708 17.63 -3.45 10.55
N ALA A 709 17.32 -3.03 9.33
CA ALA A 709 17.87 -1.81 8.74
C ALA A 709 17.49 -0.55 9.52
N ARG A 710 16.29 -0.51 10.13
CA ARG A 710 15.85 0.58 11.01
C ARG A 710 16.71 0.68 12.26
N GLU A 711 16.90 -0.43 12.98
CA GLU A 711 17.78 -0.46 14.16
C GLU A 711 19.19 0.04 13.82
N ASP A 712 19.69 -0.36 12.65
CA ASP A 712 21.01 0.04 12.18
C ASP A 712 21.07 1.53 11.82
N ALA A 713 20.03 2.05 11.15
CA ALA A 713 19.92 3.45 10.79
C ALA A 713 19.79 4.36 12.03
N GLU A 714 18.95 3.97 13.00
CA GLU A 714 18.78 4.69 14.27
C GLU A 714 20.10 4.73 15.05
N ALA A 715 20.81 3.59 15.15
CA ALA A 715 22.12 3.54 15.80
C ALA A 715 23.18 4.42 15.12
N ILE A 716 23.14 4.56 13.78
CA ILE A 716 24.05 5.44 13.03
C ILE A 716 23.70 6.91 13.26
N VAL A 717 22.42 7.27 13.18
CA VAL A 717 21.98 8.67 13.28
C VAL A 717 22.09 9.20 14.72
N ASP A 718 21.77 8.38 15.73
CA ASP A 718 21.83 8.75 17.15
C ASP A 718 23.25 8.58 17.73
N GLY A 719 24.17 7.97 16.97
CA GLY A 719 25.57 7.78 17.35
C GLY A 719 26.42 9.07 17.28
N PRO A 720 27.63 9.05 17.84
CA PRO A 720 28.53 10.19 17.83
C PRO A 720 28.92 10.59 16.40
N GLY A 721 28.59 11.84 16.02
CA GLY A 721 28.82 12.37 14.67
C GLY A 721 27.71 12.07 13.65
N GLY A 722 26.67 11.32 14.04
CA GLY A 722 25.50 11.01 13.21
C GLY A 722 25.87 10.38 11.85
N LEU A 723 25.04 10.62 10.83
CA LEU A 723 25.34 10.11 9.48
C LEU A 723 26.59 10.73 8.87
N GLU A 724 26.97 11.94 9.26
CA GLU A 724 28.16 12.63 8.72
C GLU A 724 29.48 11.96 9.15
N ALA A 725 29.47 11.16 10.21
CA ALA A 725 30.58 10.26 10.56
C ALA A 725 30.82 9.16 9.50
N HIS A 726 29.86 8.96 8.59
CA HIS A 726 29.92 7.99 7.50
C HIS A 726 29.73 8.66 6.12
N PRO A 727 30.75 9.37 5.58
CA PRO A 727 30.60 10.19 4.37
C PRO A 727 30.12 9.43 3.12
N ALA A 728 30.48 8.15 3.00
CA ALA A 728 30.05 7.29 1.89
C ALA A 728 28.55 6.95 1.98
N LEU A 729 28.03 6.59 3.16
CA LEU A 729 26.58 6.42 3.36
C LEU A 729 25.84 7.75 3.21
N ALA A 730 26.37 8.83 3.78
CA ALA A 730 25.75 10.15 3.69
C ALA A 730 25.57 10.57 2.21
N ARG A 731 26.58 10.31 1.37
CA ARG A 731 26.49 10.52 -0.07
C ARG A 731 25.47 9.59 -0.72
N ALA A 732 25.51 8.30 -0.41
CA ALA A 732 24.55 7.34 -0.96
C ALA A 732 23.09 7.69 -0.62
N VAL A 733 22.81 8.18 0.59
CA VAL A 733 21.48 8.66 0.97
C VAL A 733 21.09 9.90 0.18
N ARG A 734 21.99 10.88 0.01
CA ARG A 734 21.71 12.07 -0.80
C ARG A 734 21.45 11.75 -2.27
N ASP A 735 22.23 10.84 -2.85
CA ASP A 735 22.09 10.43 -4.25
C ASP A 735 20.81 9.59 -4.47
N TRP A 736 20.35 8.87 -3.44
CA TRP A 736 19.15 8.05 -3.47
C TRP A 736 17.86 8.85 -3.23
N VAL A 737 17.94 9.90 -2.41
CA VAL A 737 16.83 10.84 -2.18
C VAL A 737 16.78 11.85 -3.32
N ASP A 738 16.16 11.46 -4.44
CA ASP A 738 15.80 12.38 -5.52
C ASP A 738 14.62 13.30 -5.12
N GLU A 739 14.29 14.31 -5.94
CA GLU A 739 13.15 15.21 -5.69
C GLU A 739 11.83 14.44 -5.50
N ASP A 740 11.66 13.33 -6.22
CA ASP A 740 10.45 12.50 -6.16
C ASP A 740 10.35 11.72 -4.83
N MET A 741 11.47 11.19 -4.32
CA MET A 741 11.62 10.55 -3.02
C MET A 741 11.54 11.58 -1.89
N GLN A 742 12.07 12.79 -2.09
CA GLN A 742 11.86 13.92 -1.17
C GLN A 742 10.37 14.22 -1.03
N ALA A 743 9.66 14.35 -2.14
CA ALA A 743 8.21 14.54 -2.16
C ALA A 743 7.44 13.34 -1.62
N PHE A 744 7.94 12.10 -1.78
CA PHE A 744 7.34 10.89 -1.20
C PHE A 744 7.53 10.82 0.32
N LEU A 745 8.74 11.07 0.81
CA LEU A 745 9.05 11.12 2.23
C LEU A 745 8.37 12.32 2.89
N GLU A 746 8.17 13.41 2.16
CA GLU A 746 7.33 14.53 2.61
C GLU A 746 5.90 14.06 2.72
N ARG A 747 5.35 13.33 1.72
CA ARG A 747 3.98 12.78 1.69
C ARG A 747 3.59 11.87 2.88
N GLY A 748 4.55 11.25 3.56
CA GLY A 748 4.35 10.40 4.76
C GLY A 748 4.01 11.20 6.01
#